data_AF-A0A943RBW9-F1
#
_entry.id   AF-A0A943RBW9-F1
#
_cell.length_a   1.000
_cell.length_b   1.000
_cell.length_c   1.000
_cell.angle_alpha   90.00
_cell.angle_beta   90.00
_cell.angle_gamma   90.00
#
_symmetry.space_group_name_H-M   'P 1'
#
loop_
_entity.id
_entity.type
_entity.pdbx_description
1 polymer ?
#
loop_
_entity_poly.entity_id
_entity_poly.type
_entity_poly.pdbx_seq_one_letter_code
_entity_poly.pdbx_strand_id
1 'polypeptide(L)'
;MKKLLALLLAFCLTFCGGTSAFADVASTVAVASTGTFQIDNTSIAIKIGESAVLTAYENGSPTMNATWTVSNPSIATVSNGLVTGHQLGTTAVTATNSAGESVTCYVHVILKGIDVSSWQGNIDWGTVKNQGIDFAIIRTGYGKTAPEVQTDAYFEQNYSGATANGIKVGAYHYSYAENVQDALQEADFCLSILNGRKLDYPVFYDIEDTIHRTMDADLMADIVEAFCGKMEAAGYRTGVYSSVNIFNSNLSSPRLDKYDRWVASWGKDVPNFNKAYTIWQYAYGTLSGVNGNVDLNYSFKDYSQAGTPVNPSTPSTPTLTCDTSSYTFGSNDVYYYKVFTSSATQPTATSSNPSVVSVTFGKKVSDGYIFQINNVGTGTAVITTTTVDGASVSFQATGNKSIVSKPPLACDTTSPYTFGSNSTYYYKVFTNSATRPTATSSNPSVVSVTFGKKVSDGYIFQINNVGTGTAVITTTAADGSSVSFQATGTKSTSTSSPLKCDTTAPYTFGSNSSYYYKVFTTSATQPTATSSNPSAVSVTFGKKVSDGYIFQINNVGTGTAVITTTTADGSSVSFQATGTKASSGTAPSSGSLVCDTTYPFTIKRGNVYTFLFTPKGTVGTPQFTTGNSNVLITAGLKLRNGSYLLTVKGVGTGSTGVYATIPGQAPINYCTVNVQ
;
A
#
# COMPACT_ATOMS: atom_id res chain seq x y z
N MET A 1 63.34 54.08 31.44
CA MET A 1 63.14 54.95 30.26
C MET A 1 63.51 54.12 29.03
N LYS A 2 62.52 53.56 28.35
CA LYS A 2 62.04 54.04 27.04
C LYS A 2 63.14 54.08 25.96
N LYS A 3 62.91 53.28 24.92
CA LYS A 3 63.47 53.31 23.55
C LYS A 3 64.69 52.43 23.28
N LEU A 4 64.43 51.14 23.05
CA LEU A 4 65.02 50.43 21.91
C LEU A 4 63.85 50.03 21.01
N LEU A 5 63.48 50.94 20.11
CA LEU A 5 62.43 50.77 19.12
C LEU A 5 63.12 50.51 17.77
N ALA A 6 62.62 49.52 17.04
CA ALA A 6 62.96 49.20 15.64
C ALA A 6 64.29 48.47 15.38
N LEU A 7 64.36 47.17 15.75
CA LEU A 7 65.12 46.19 14.96
C LEU A 7 64.74 44.74 15.33
N LEU A 8 63.51 44.32 15.05
CA LEU A 8 63.11 42.90 15.02
C LEU A 8 61.87 42.68 14.13
N LEU A 9 61.78 43.47 13.06
CA LEU A 9 60.87 43.25 11.95
C LEU A 9 61.74 42.72 10.80
N ALA A 10 61.40 41.54 10.27
CA ALA A 10 62.11 40.80 9.22
C ALA A 10 63.25 39.87 9.69
N PHE A 11 62.92 38.76 10.36
CA PHE A 11 63.61 37.48 10.15
C PHE A 11 62.78 36.29 10.68
N CYS A 12 61.65 36.00 10.03
CA CYS A 12 61.11 34.63 9.90
C CYS A 12 59.98 34.60 8.84
N LEU A 13 60.30 35.04 7.62
CA LEU A 13 59.52 34.72 6.43
C LEU A 13 60.43 33.91 5.53
N THR A 14 60.44 32.59 5.72
CA THR A 14 60.74 31.52 4.75
C THR A 14 61.06 30.24 5.52
N PHE A 15 60.01 29.53 5.93
CA PHE A 15 60.03 28.07 5.99
C PHE A 15 58.81 27.54 5.24
N CYS A 16 59.05 26.43 4.56
CA CYS A 16 58.14 25.69 3.68
C CYS A 16 56.72 25.52 4.22
N GLY A 17 55.77 25.40 3.28
CA GLY A 17 54.33 25.29 3.54
C GLY A 17 53.91 24.18 4.50
N GLY A 18 52.75 24.42 5.12
CA GLY A 18 52.10 23.47 6.01
C GLY A 18 50.76 24.04 6.48
N THR A 19 49.69 23.59 5.82
CA THR A 19 48.30 23.48 6.31
C THR A 19 47.74 24.69 7.07
N SER A 20 47.19 25.65 6.32
CA SER A 20 46.13 26.53 6.80
C SER A 20 44.94 25.69 7.28
N ALA A 21 44.47 25.95 8.50
CA ALA A 21 43.15 25.50 8.95
C ALA A 21 42.13 25.77 7.84
N PHE A 22 41.27 24.79 7.55
CA PHE A 22 40.31 24.89 6.47
C PHE A 22 39.32 26.03 6.76
N ALA A 23 39.49 27.17 6.11
CA ALA A 23 38.46 28.19 6.03
C ALA A 23 37.37 27.66 5.08
N ASP A 24 36.46 26.83 5.57
CA ASP A 24 35.21 26.60 4.86
C ASP A 24 34.45 27.93 4.80
N VAL A 25 33.95 28.26 3.62
CA VAL A 25 33.11 29.44 3.39
C VAL A 25 31.74 29.20 4.02
N ALA A 26 31.69 29.09 5.35
CA ALA A 26 30.53 29.51 6.12
C ALA A 26 30.79 30.99 6.44
N SER A 27 29.88 31.84 5.99
CA SER A 27 29.90 33.30 6.15
C SER A 27 30.69 33.77 7.38
N THR A 28 31.77 34.53 7.14
CA THR A 28 32.38 35.41 8.15
C THR A 28 31.34 36.43 8.57
N VAL A 29 30.42 36.06 9.46
CA VAL A 29 29.74 37.04 10.28
C VAL A 29 30.77 37.41 11.31
N ALA A 30 31.44 38.55 11.09
CA ALA A 30 32.09 39.26 12.17
C ALA A 30 31.02 39.48 13.25
N VAL A 31 31.01 38.63 14.27
CA VAL A 31 30.19 38.89 15.45
C VAL A 31 30.83 40.10 16.10
N ALA A 32 30.18 41.25 15.94
CA ALA A 32 30.47 42.44 16.72
C ALA A 32 30.12 42.12 18.18
N SER A 33 31.05 41.43 18.85
CA SER A 33 31.06 41.24 20.29
C SER A 33 31.32 42.60 20.93
N THR A 34 30.44 43.04 21.82
CA THR A 34 30.53 44.29 22.57
C THR A 34 31.57 44.25 23.70
N GLY A 35 32.38 43.19 23.79
CA GLY A 35 33.44 43.03 24.79
C GLY A 35 34.79 43.59 24.31
N THR A 36 35.57 44.13 25.25
CA THR A 36 36.93 44.65 25.02
C THR A 36 37.96 43.55 24.76
N PHE A 37 37.69 42.30 25.18
CA PHE A 37 38.55 41.14 24.95
C PHE A 37 37.85 40.13 24.02
N GLN A 38 38.53 39.72 22.94
CA GLN A 38 37.97 38.93 21.83
C GLN A 38 38.96 37.87 21.33
N ILE A 39 38.48 36.91 20.54
CA ILE A 39 39.29 35.92 19.82
C ILE A 39 38.89 35.94 18.35
N ASP A 40 39.84 35.71 17.44
CA ASP A 40 39.58 35.72 15.99
C ASP A 40 38.54 34.68 15.54
N ASN A 41 38.49 33.52 16.19
CA ASN A 41 37.59 32.43 15.85
C ASN A 41 36.96 31.80 17.10
N THR A 42 35.64 31.58 17.07
CA THR A 42 34.91 30.86 18.12
C THR A 42 34.91 29.35 17.93
N SER A 43 35.23 28.87 16.72
CA SER A 43 35.42 27.47 16.39
C SER A 43 36.44 27.32 15.26
N ILE A 44 37.26 26.28 15.33
CA ILE A 44 38.19 25.87 14.26
C ILE A 44 38.19 24.34 14.09
N ALA A 45 38.50 23.87 12.89
CA ALA A 45 38.71 22.45 12.59
C ALA A 45 40.11 22.21 12.04
N ILE A 46 40.79 21.19 12.58
CA ILE A 46 42.14 20.76 12.19
C ILE A 46 42.22 19.24 12.16
N LYS A 47 43.18 18.67 11.43
CA LYS A 47 43.46 17.22 11.48
C LYS A 47 44.45 16.87 12.59
N ILE A 48 44.59 15.58 12.87
CA ILE A 48 45.65 15.09 13.78
C ILE A 48 47.01 15.49 13.21
N GLY A 49 47.86 16.09 14.06
CA GLY A 49 49.18 16.57 13.71
C GLY A 49 49.21 17.95 13.04
N GLU A 50 48.05 18.50 12.66
CA GLU A 50 47.97 19.87 12.15
C GLU A 50 47.94 20.89 13.30
N SER A 51 48.38 22.10 12.99
CA SER A 51 48.38 23.23 13.92
C SER A 51 47.67 24.44 13.31
N ALA A 52 47.05 25.24 14.17
CA ALA A 52 46.44 26.52 13.82
C ALA A 52 46.79 27.57 14.88
N VAL A 53 46.82 28.84 14.48
CA VAL A 53 47.08 29.95 15.41
C VAL A 53 45.76 30.65 15.73
N LEU A 54 45.45 30.75 17.01
CA LEU A 54 44.39 31.58 17.54
C LEU A 54 44.98 32.90 18.05
N THR A 55 44.32 34.01 17.72
CA THR A 55 44.73 35.35 18.11
C THR A 55 43.71 35.94 19.08
N ALA A 56 44.16 36.31 20.28
CA ALA A 56 43.37 37.10 21.22
C ALA A 56 43.55 38.59 20.93
N TYR A 57 42.48 39.37 21.07
CA TYR A 57 42.45 40.81 20.85
C TYR A 57 41.99 41.52 22.11
N GLU A 58 42.64 42.63 22.45
CA GLU A 58 42.27 43.51 23.54
C GLU A 58 42.13 44.93 23.00
N ASN A 59 40.95 45.54 23.20
CA ASN A 59 40.58 46.84 22.64
C ASN A 59 40.80 46.93 21.12
N GLY A 60 40.51 45.84 20.40
CA GLY A 60 40.63 45.76 18.94
C GLY A 60 42.05 45.54 18.41
N SER A 61 43.06 45.35 19.27
CA SER A 61 44.44 45.04 18.86
C SER A 61 44.86 43.65 19.32
N PRO A 62 45.61 42.87 18.52
CA PRO A 62 46.17 41.60 18.97
C PRO A 62 46.98 41.77 20.26
N THR A 63 46.78 40.87 21.23
CA THR A 63 47.49 40.90 22.52
C THR A 63 48.28 39.62 22.74
N MET A 64 49.51 39.78 23.26
CA MET A 64 50.38 38.67 23.68
C MET A 64 50.25 38.37 25.18
N ASN A 65 49.45 39.17 25.90
CA ASN A 65 49.31 39.08 27.35
C ASN A 65 48.21 38.10 27.79
N ALA A 66 47.64 37.35 26.85
CA ALA A 66 46.66 36.32 27.14
C ALA A 66 47.34 35.05 27.66
N THR A 67 46.82 34.50 28.75
CA THR A 67 47.15 33.14 29.20
C THR A 67 46.23 32.16 28.51
N TRP A 68 46.78 31.05 27.99
CA TRP A 68 46.03 30.05 27.22
C TRP A 68 45.89 28.76 28.01
N THR A 69 44.67 28.21 28.02
CA THR A 69 44.36 26.92 28.65
C THR A 69 43.57 26.05 27.68
N VAL A 70 43.62 24.72 27.87
CA VAL A 70 42.83 23.76 27.10
C VAL A 70 42.11 22.81 28.05
N SER A 71 40.83 22.55 27.78
CA SER A 71 40.01 21.71 28.67
C SER A 71 40.35 20.23 28.59
N ASN A 72 40.88 19.76 27.45
CA ASN A 72 41.31 18.38 27.26
C ASN A 72 42.61 18.30 26.41
N PRO A 73 43.78 18.24 27.05
CA PRO A 73 45.07 18.24 26.36
C PRO A 73 45.36 16.97 25.53
N SER A 74 44.60 15.88 25.71
CA SER A 74 44.75 14.69 24.86
C SER A 74 44.19 14.89 23.45
N ILE A 75 43.22 15.80 23.29
CA ILE A 75 42.62 16.16 22.00
C ILE A 75 43.50 17.18 21.29
N ALA A 76 43.84 18.28 21.95
CA ALA A 76 44.73 19.31 21.40
C ALA A 76 45.50 20.00 22.52
N THR A 77 46.69 20.52 22.21
CA THR A 77 47.47 21.39 23.11
C THR A 77 47.51 22.81 22.59
N VAL A 78 47.64 23.79 23.48
CA VAL A 78 47.84 25.20 23.12
C VAL A 78 49.09 25.76 23.77
N SER A 79 49.89 26.52 23.01
CA SER A 79 51.01 27.31 23.53
C SER A 79 51.03 28.67 22.83
N ASN A 80 50.83 29.75 23.59
CA ASN A 80 50.79 31.12 23.06
C ASN A 80 49.88 31.29 21.84
N GLY A 81 48.69 30.69 21.87
CA GLY A 81 47.73 30.71 20.76
C GLY A 81 47.98 29.67 19.66
N LEU A 82 49.16 29.04 19.59
CA LEU A 82 49.40 27.92 18.67
C LEU A 82 48.73 26.65 19.21
N VAL A 83 47.66 26.23 18.54
CA VAL A 83 46.92 25.00 18.81
C VAL A 83 47.46 23.88 17.94
N THR A 84 47.66 22.68 18.49
CA THR A 84 48.07 21.48 17.75
C THR A 84 47.17 20.31 18.10
N GLY A 85 46.61 19.64 17.09
CA GLY A 85 45.70 18.50 17.25
C GLY A 85 46.44 17.17 17.45
N HIS A 86 45.96 16.35 18.39
CA HIS A 86 46.59 15.07 18.77
C HIS A 86 45.65 13.87 18.63
N GLN A 87 44.38 14.04 19.00
CA GLN A 87 43.39 12.97 18.97
C GLN A 87 42.05 13.50 18.47
N LEU A 88 41.32 12.69 17.69
CA LEU A 88 39.97 13.05 17.24
C LEU A 88 39.07 13.40 18.44
N GLY A 89 38.32 14.49 18.30
CA GLY A 89 37.43 14.98 19.34
C GLY A 89 37.24 16.50 19.31
N THR A 90 36.55 17.01 20.32
CA THR A 90 36.38 18.45 20.52
C THR A 90 36.94 18.84 21.89
N THR A 91 37.71 19.93 21.94
CA THR A 91 38.15 20.56 23.19
C THR A 91 37.97 22.07 23.14
N ALA A 92 37.92 22.72 24.30
CA ALA A 92 37.82 24.17 24.40
C ALA A 92 39.20 24.75 24.71
N VAL A 93 39.62 25.71 23.90
CA VAL A 93 40.80 26.54 24.15
C VAL A 93 40.33 27.90 24.66
N THR A 94 40.78 28.27 25.85
CA THR A 94 40.37 29.52 26.50
C THR A 94 41.58 30.44 26.65
N ALA A 95 41.46 31.66 26.12
CA ALA A 95 42.36 32.76 26.38
C ALA A 95 41.81 33.60 27.55
N THR A 96 42.66 33.97 28.50
CA THR A 96 42.29 34.81 29.65
C THR A 96 43.27 35.98 29.77
N ASN A 97 42.77 37.22 29.86
CA ASN A 97 43.61 38.41 30.04
C ASN A 97 43.97 38.64 31.53
N SER A 98 44.80 39.65 31.80
CA SER A 98 45.22 40.00 33.17
C SER A 98 44.08 40.50 34.06
N ALA A 99 42.96 40.94 33.49
CA ALA A 99 41.76 41.35 34.22
C ALA A 99 40.84 40.16 34.58
N GLY A 100 41.18 38.94 34.10
CA GLY A 100 40.38 37.73 34.31
C GLY A 100 39.26 37.52 33.29
N GLU A 101 39.14 38.39 32.28
CA GLU A 101 38.20 38.21 31.17
C GLU A 101 38.64 37.04 30.30
N SER A 102 37.70 36.20 29.88
CA SER A 102 37.99 34.97 29.13
C SER A 102 37.16 34.85 27.86
N VAL A 103 37.80 34.37 26.79
CA VAL A 103 37.18 34.05 25.50
C VAL A 103 37.58 32.65 25.08
N THR A 104 36.67 31.94 24.41
CA THR A 104 36.82 30.52 24.12
C THR A 104 36.67 30.25 22.63
N CYS A 105 37.53 29.38 22.12
CA CYS A 105 37.41 28.75 20.82
C CYS A 105 37.21 27.24 20.99
N TYR A 106 36.24 26.65 20.29
CA TYR A 106 36.09 25.20 20.19
C TYR A 106 37.01 24.66 19.10
N VAL A 107 37.92 23.77 19.48
CA VAL A 107 38.86 23.12 18.58
C VAL A 107 38.33 21.71 18.28
N HIS A 108 38.01 21.48 17.01
CA HIS A 108 37.59 20.19 16.50
C HIS A 108 38.76 19.51 15.79
N VAL A 109 39.26 18.42 16.35
CA VAL A 109 40.24 17.55 15.68
C VAL A 109 39.48 16.45 14.96
N ILE A 110 39.50 16.47 13.62
CA ILE A 110 38.49 15.76 12.81
C ILE A 110 39.10 15.04 11.60
N LEU A 111 38.30 14.14 11.03
CA LEU A 111 38.35 13.75 9.63
C LEU A 111 37.27 14.55 8.88
N LYS A 112 37.59 15.07 7.69
CA LYS A 112 36.66 15.89 6.90
C LYS A 112 35.92 15.00 5.90
N GLY A 113 34.61 15.18 5.77
CA GLY A 113 33.80 14.38 4.86
C GLY A 113 32.65 15.12 4.23
N ILE A 114 32.01 14.44 3.28
CA ILE A 114 30.80 14.89 2.62
C ILE A 114 29.76 13.77 2.62
N ASP A 115 28.50 14.13 2.41
CA ASP A 115 27.48 13.15 2.04
C ASP A 115 26.82 13.54 0.72
N VAL A 116 26.54 12.54 -0.11
CA VAL A 116 26.19 12.74 -1.52
C VAL A 116 25.10 11.78 -1.99
N SER A 117 24.41 12.20 -3.02
CA SER A 117 23.31 11.48 -3.65
C SER A 117 23.21 11.85 -5.13
N SER A 118 22.13 11.43 -5.78
CA SER A 118 21.78 11.85 -7.14
C SER A 118 21.65 13.37 -7.30
N TRP A 119 21.45 14.14 -6.22
CA TRP A 119 21.34 15.59 -6.25
C TRP A 119 22.63 16.30 -6.72
N GLN A 120 23.80 15.70 -6.48
CA GLN A 120 25.10 16.25 -6.91
C GLN A 120 25.49 15.87 -8.34
N GLY A 121 24.78 14.91 -8.95
CA GLY A 121 25.09 14.39 -10.28
C GLY A 121 26.50 13.83 -10.39
N ASN A 122 27.20 14.15 -11.49
CA ASN A 122 28.57 13.69 -11.73
C ASN A 122 29.58 14.42 -10.84
N ILE A 123 30.34 13.67 -10.03
CA ILE A 123 31.37 14.19 -9.14
C ILE A 123 32.77 13.87 -9.66
N ASP A 124 33.65 14.87 -9.68
CA ASP A 124 35.09 14.69 -9.88
C ASP A 124 35.76 14.35 -8.54
N TRP A 125 35.82 13.05 -8.26
CA TRP A 125 36.36 12.51 -7.02
C TRP A 125 37.86 12.76 -6.81
N GLY A 126 38.63 12.96 -7.90
CA GLY A 126 40.05 13.32 -7.81
C GLY A 126 40.22 14.74 -7.28
N THR A 127 39.43 15.68 -7.81
CA THR A 127 39.40 17.05 -7.28
C THR A 127 38.87 17.08 -5.85
N VAL A 128 37.82 16.32 -5.52
CA VAL A 128 37.30 16.19 -4.15
C VAL A 128 38.37 15.68 -3.17
N LYS A 129 39.16 14.66 -3.56
CA LYS A 129 40.26 14.16 -2.73
C LYS A 129 41.32 15.23 -2.47
N ASN A 130 41.66 16.01 -3.50
CA ASN A 130 42.63 17.10 -3.41
C ASN A 130 42.15 18.27 -2.54
N GLN A 131 40.84 18.43 -2.33
CA GLN A 131 40.27 19.35 -1.34
C GLN A 131 40.41 18.85 0.11
N GLY A 132 41.04 17.70 0.33
CA GLY A 132 41.31 17.15 1.66
C GLY A 132 40.15 16.35 2.26
N ILE A 133 39.18 15.92 1.44
CA ILE A 133 38.10 15.02 1.87
C ILE A 133 38.66 13.63 2.20
N ASP A 134 38.37 13.18 3.41
CA ASP A 134 38.82 11.90 3.97
C ASP A 134 37.77 10.80 3.79
N PHE A 135 36.48 11.13 3.92
CA PHE A 135 35.37 10.17 3.78
C PHE A 135 34.15 10.74 3.04
N ALA A 136 33.31 9.85 2.53
CA ALA A 136 32.02 10.17 1.94
C ALA A 136 30.93 9.18 2.42
N ILE A 137 29.75 9.69 2.80
CA ILE A 137 28.56 8.86 3.10
C ILE A 137 27.61 8.97 1.90
N ILE A 138 27.34 7.84 1.23
CA ILE A 138 26.67 7.85 -0.08
C ILE A 138 25.25 7.29 0.06
N ARG A 139 24.24 8.00 -0.48
CA ARG A 139 22.86 7.51 -0.45
C ARG A 139 22.73 6.20 -1.23
N THR A 140 22.23 5.15 -0.58
CA THR A 140 21.83 3.90 -1.26
C THR A 140 20.53 4.12 -2.02
N GLY A 141 19.50 4.58 -1.29
CA GLY A 141 18.16 4.78 -1.79
C GLY A 141 17.25 5.34 -0.69
N TYR A 142 15.95 5.25 -0.92
CA TYR A 142 14.93 5.70 0.03
C TYR A 142 13.68 4.82 0.02
N GLY A 143 13.02 4.60 1.16
CA GLY A 143 11.81 3.77 1.20
C GLY A 143 12.06 2.29 0.87
N LYS A 144 11.02 1.56 0.43
CA LYS A 144 10.98 0.08 0.59
C LYS A 144 10.63 -0.78 -0.63
N THR A 145 10.00 -0.26 -1.70
CA THR A 145 9.25 -1.15 -2.64
C THR A 145 9.41 -0.88 -4.13
N ALA A 146 10.17 0.11 -4.58
CA ALA A 146 10.31 0.40 -6.02
C ALA A 146 11.78 0.62 -6.45
N PRO A 147 12.57 -0.46 -6.60
CA PRO A 147 14.01 -0.38 -6.88
C PRO A 147 14.39 0.50 -8.07
N GLU A 148 13.56 0.56 -9.11
CA GLU A 148 13.84 1.31 -10.34
C GLU A 148 13.81 2.83 -10.15
N VAL A 149 13.13 3.31 -9.12
CA VAL A 149 12.96 4.74 -8.83
C VAL A 149 13.52 5.13 -7.47
N GLN A 150 13.59 4.20 -6.53
CA GLN A 150 14.01 4.44 -5.16
C GLN A 150 15.49 4.13 -4.90
N THR A 151 16.16 3.43 -5.83
CA THR A 151 17.63 3.32 -5.79
C THR A 151 18.22 4.65 -6.22
N ASP A 152 19.22 5.15 -5.48
CA ASP A 152 19.94 6.33 -5.91
C ASP A 152 20.72 6.03 -7.20
N ALA A 153 20.32 6.68 -8.30
CA ALA A 153 20.88 6.43 -9.63
C ALA A 153 22.40 6.68 -9.73
N TYR A 154 22.98 7.42 -8.78
CA TYR A 154 24.41 7.72 -8.73
C TYR A 154 25.17 6.90 -7.68
N PHE A 155 24.51 6.03 -6.92
CA PHE A 155 25.17 5.23 -5.86
C PHE A 155 26.40 4.49 -6.37
N GLU A 156 26.28 3.72 -7.46
CA GLU A 156 27.38 2.91 -8.00
C GLU A 156 28.57 3.76 -8.45
N GLN A 157 28.27 4.85 -9.17
CA GLN A 157 29.29 5.77 -9.68
C GLN A 157 30.00 6.49 -8.54
N ASN A 158 29.25 6.97 -7.55
CA ASN A 158 29.80 7.66 -6.39
C ASN A 158 30.64 6.72 -5.53
N TYR A 159 30.16 5.50 -5.27
CA TYR A 159 30.92 4.50 -4.54
C TYR A 159 32.24 4.18 -5.23
N SER A 160 32.19 3.89 -6.54
CA SER A 160 33.36 3.52 -7.32
C SER A 160 34.36 4.67 -7.42
N GLY A 161 33.87 5.89 -7.66
CA GLY A 161 34.70 7.08 -7.79
C GLY A 161 35.39 7.47 -6.48
N ALA A 162 34.66 7.46 -5.35
CA ALA A 162 35.23 7.73 -4.04
C ALA A 162 36.29 6.69 -3.67
N THR A 163 35.97 5.40 -3.82
CA THR A 163 36.87 4.29 -3.50
C THR A 163 38.14 4.33 -4.34
N ALA A 164 38.03 4.57 -5.65
CA ALA A 164 39.17 4.65 -6.57
C ALA A 164 40.14 5.78 -6.23
N ASN A 165 39.65 6.85 -5.59
CA ASN A 165 40.46 7.99 -5.14
C ASN A 165 40.88 7.89 -3.66
N GLY A 166 40.69 6.73 -3.02
CA GLY A 166 41.08 6.51 -1.63
C GLY A 166 40.30 7.34 -0.62
N ILE A 167 39.07 7.73 -0.95
CA ILE A 167 38.12 8.33 -0.01
C ILE A 167 37.37 7.19 0.68
N LYS A 168 37.28 7.23 2.00
CA LYS A 168 36.63 6.21 2.81
C LYS A 168 35.11 6.28 2.64
N VAL A 169 34.46 5.14 2.43
CA VAL A 169 33.04 5.12 2.04
C VAL A 169 32.15 4.56 3.14
N GLY A 170 31.09 5.29 3.46
CA GLY A 170 29.91 4.81 4.20
C GLY A 170 28.66 4.95 3.33
N ALA A 171 27.52 4.59 3.88
CA ALA A 171 26.25 4.65 3.17
C ALA A 171 25.14 5.23 4.04
N TYR A 172 24.09 5.76 3.43
CA TYR A 172 22.84 6.04 4.14
C TYR A 172 21.61 5.59 3.37
N HIS A 173 20.51 5.40 4.09
CA HIS A 173 19.21 5.05 3.52
C HIS A 173 18.13 5.96 4.13
N TYR A 174 17.46 6.75 3.30
CA TYR A 174 16.44 7.71 3.74
C TYR A 174 15.13 6.98 4.04
N SER A 175 14.65 7.13 5.27
CA SER A 175 13.49 6.40 5.77
C SER A 175 12.16 7.06 5.41
N TYR A 176 11.19 6.24 5.04
CA TYR A 176 9.76 6.56 5.06
C TYR A 176 8.99 5.59 5.98
N ALA A 177 9.67 4.81 6.82
CA ALA A 177 9.07 3.77 7.63
C ALA A 177 8.08 4.33 8.65
N GLU A 178 6.84 3.83 8.63
CA GLU A 178 5.81 4.19 9.62
C GLU A 178 5.73 3.21 10.79
N ASN A 179 6.34 2.04 10.63
CA ASN A 179 6.28 0.93 11.55
C ASN A 179 7.48 -0.01 11.35
N VAL A 180 7.65 -0.97 12.26
CA VAL A 180 8.73 -1.97 12.24
C VAL A 180 8.82 -2.75 10.93
N GLN A 181 7.68 -3.14 10.36
CA GLN A 181 7.67 -3.93 9.14
C GLN A 181 8.21 -3.13 7.96
N ASP A 182 7.89 -1.85 7.89
CA ASP A 182 8.43 -0.94 6.87
C ASP A 182 9.95 -0.84 7.01
N ALA A 183 10.46 -0.61 8.23
CA ALA A 183 11.91 -0.53 8.48
C ALA A 183 12.66 -1.82 8.08
N LEU A 184 12.04 -2.99 8.29
CA LEU A 184 12.60 -4.27 7.85
C LEU A 184 12.66 -4.40 6.32
N GLN A 185 11.68 -3.83 5.61
CA GLN A 185 11.66 -3.80 4.14
C GLN A 185 12.66 -2.77 3.59
N GLU A 186 12.81 -1.61 4.24
CA GLU A 186 13.84 -0.64 3.90
C GLU A 186 15.25 -1.23 4.10
N ALA A 187 15.46 -2.00 5.17
CA ALA A 187 16.70 -2.72 5.39
C ALA A 187 16.95 -3.79 4.30
N ASP A 188 15.93 -4.58 3.91
CA ASP A 188 16.06 -5.52 2.78
C ASP A 188 16.46 -4.80 1.50
N PHE A 189 15.83 -3.65 1.23
CA PHE A 189 16.11 -2.88 0.04
C PHE A 189 17.51 -2.28 0.08
N CYS A 190 17.93 -1.70 1.20
CA CYS A 190 19.30 -1.21 1.42
C CYS A 190 20.34 -2.33 1.23
N LEU A 191 20.10 -3.51 1.80
CA LEU A 191 20.96 -4.68 1.60
C LEU A 191 21.05 -5.11 0.14
N SER A 192 19.94 -5.04 -0.61
CA SER A 192 19.93 -5.40 -2.03
C SER A 192 20.79 -4.47 -2.88
N ILE A 193 20.81 -3.17 -2.56
CA ILE A 193 21.63 -2.16 -3.23
C ILE A 193 23.10 -2.33 -2.85
N LEU A 194 23.35 -2.54 -1.55
CA LEU A 194 24.71 -2.73 -1.04
C LEU A 194 25.32 -4.03 -1.56
N ASN A 195 24.53 -5.10 -1.71
CA ASN A 195 24.94 -6.36 -2.32
C ASN A 195 26.29 -6.91 -1.80
N GLY A 196 26.48 -6.89 -0.47
CA GLY A 196 27.71 -7.38 0.18
C GLY A 196 28.93 -6.49 -0.04
N ARG A 197 28.75 -5.27 -0.55
CA ARG A 197 29.83 -4.32 -0.78
C ARG A 197 30.47 -3.86 0.53
N LYS A 198 31.79 -3.77 0.51
CA LYS A 198 32.61 -3.35 1.64
C LYS A 198 32.46 -1.85 1.89
N LEU A 199 32.29 -1.48 3.15
CA LEU A 199 32.25 -0.09 3.62
C LEU A 199 33.32 0.13 4.69
N ASP A 200 33.94 1.31 4.66
CA ASP A 200 34.83 1.77 5.73
C ASP A 200 34.04 2.40 6.88
N TYR A 201 32.97 3.13 6.54
CA TYR A 201 32.06 3.83 7.47
C TYR A 201 30.72 3.08 7.60
N PRO A 202 29.92 3.37 8.65
CA PRO A 202 28.63 2.71 8.87
C PRO A 202 27.61 2.93 7.74
N VAL A 203 26.58 2.09 7.75
CA VAL A 203 25.29 2.39 7.12
C VAL A 203 24.47 3.22 8.11
N PHE A 204 24.17 4.47 7.75
CA PHE A 204 23.33 5.34 8.56
C PHE A 204 21.87 5.22 8.12
N TYR A 205 20.98 4.99 9.09
CA TYR A 205 19.55 5.10 8.87
C TYR A 205 19.12 6.55 9.05
N ASP A 206 18.62 7.15 7.98
CA ASP A 206 18.34 8.58 7.89
C ASP A 206 16.87 8.84 8.23
N ILE A 207 16.65 9.45 9.41
CA ILE A 207 15.35 9.71 10.02
C ILE A 207 15.07 11.20 10.00
N GLU A 208 14.35 11.68 8.99
CA GLU A 208 14.08 13.12 8.85
C GLU A 208 12.67 13.48 8.39
N ASP A 209 11.97 12.50 7.78
CA ASP A 209 10.68 12.72 7.15
C ASP A 209 9.63 13.33 8.10
N THR A 210 8.67 14.02 7.50
CA THR A 210 7.56 14.66 8.21
C THR A 210 6.82 13.65 9.09
N ILE A 211 6.66 12.40 8.64
CA ILE A 211 5.97 11.37 9.42
C ILE A 211 6.71 11.05 10.74
N HIS A 212 8.04 11.00 10.71
CA HIS A 212 8.88 10.71 11.88
C HIS A 212 8.74 11.76 12.97
N ARG A 213 8.52 13.03 12.61
CA ARG A 213 8.41 14.15 13.57
C ARG A 213 7.21 14.01 14.49
N THR A 214 6.21 13.24 14.09
CA THR A 214 5.00 12.98 14.89
C THR A 214 5.01 11.66 15.66
N MET A 215 5.99 10.79 15.42
CA MET A 215 6.08 9.49 16.11
C MET A 215 6.60 9.64 17.53
N ASP A 216 6.08 8.83 18.45
CA ASP A 216 6.65 8.77 19.79
C ASP A 216 8.02 8.07 19.80
N ALA A 217 8.75 8.26 20.90
CA ALA A 217 10.13 7.79 21.01
C ALA A 217 10.29 6.27 21.09
N ASP A 218 9.27 5.54 21.54
CA ASP A 218 9.34 4.09 21.64
C ASP A 218 9.11 3.44 20.27
N LEU A 219 8.10 3.91 19.52
CA LEU A 219 7.88 3.48 18.14
C LEU A 219 9.10 3.79 17.25
N MET A 220 9.67 5.00 17.39
CA MET A 220 10.87 5.36 16.64
C MET A 220 12.06 4.47 17.00
N ALA A 221 12.20 4.10 18.28
CA ALA A 221 13.24 3.17 18.70
C ALA A 221 13.03 1.77 18.10
N ASP A 222 11.79 1.27 18.06
CA ASP A 222 11.48 -0.01 17.43
C ASP A 222 11.82 -0.02 15.92
N ILE A 223 11.49 1.07 15.22
CA ILE A 223 11.80 1.26 13.79
C ILE A 223 13.32 1.25 13.55
N VAL A 224 14.07 2.05 14.33
CA VAL A 224 15.53 2.14 14.20
C VAL A 224 16.20 0.80 14.52
N GLU A 225 15.79 0.14 15.61
CA GLU A 225 16.37 -1.16 15.98
C GLU A 225 16.08 -2.25 14.96
N ALA A 226 14.92 -2.22 14.30
CA ALA A 226 14.57 -3.17 13.25
C ALA A 226 15.46 -3.01 12.02
N PHE A 227 15.65 -1.78 11.53
CA PHE A 227 16.54 -1.52 10.40
C PHE A 227 17.99 -1.84 10.76
N CYS A 228 18.51 -1.24 11.85
CA CYS A 228 19.90 -1.38 12.24
C CYS A 228 20.25 -2.83 12.58
N GLY A 229 19.41 -3.53 13.36
CA GLY A 229 19.65 -4.92 13.72
C GLY A 229 19.73 -5.86 12.51
N LYS A 230 18.94 -5.58 11.45
CA LYS A 230 18.99 -6.36 10.21
C LYS A 230 20.26 -6.10 9.41
N MET A 231 20.69 -4.84 9.31
CA MET A 231 21.96 -4.46 8.69
C MET A 231 23.16 -5.05 9.46
N GLU A 232 23.15 -5.01 10.79
CA GLU A 232 24.16 -5.62 11.66
C GLU A 232 24.23 -7.13 11.49
N ALA A 233 23.08 -7.81 11.39
CA ALA A 233 23.02 -9.24 11.13
C ALA A 233 23.63 -9.64 9.76
N ALA A 234 23.59 -8.73 8.77
CA ALA A 234 24.28 -8.89 7.50
C ALA A 234 25.78 -8.53 7.55
N GLY A 235 26.27 -8.08 8.71
CA GLY A 235 27.67 -7.71 8.92
C GLY A 235 27.98 -6.24 8.67
N TYR A 236 26.99 -5.35 8.55
CA TYR A 236 27.28 -3.91 8.44
C TYR A 236 27.35 -3.25 9.82
N ARG A 237 28.28 -2.31 10.00
CA ARG A 237 28.19 -1.35 11.12
C ARG A 237 27.03 -0.39 10.84
N THR A 238 26.28 -0.02 11.87
CA THR A 238 25.13 0.88 11.70
C THR A 238 25.19 2.09 12.60
N GLY A 239 24.59 3.18 12.14
CA GLY A 239 24.33 4.37 12.92
C GLY A 239 23.01 5.01 12.53
N VAL A 240 22.66 6.10 13.22
CA VAL A 240 21.45 6.87 12.93
C VAL A 240 21.87 8.28 12.53
N TYR A 241 21.24 8.79 11.48
CA TYR A 241 21.34 10.19 11.08
C TYR A 241 20.03 10.93 11.35
N SER A 242 20.13 12.13 11.93
CA SER A 242 19.01 13.06 12.07
C SER A 242 19.45 14.45 12.54
N SER A 243 18.53 15.40 12.48
CA SER A 243 18.67 16.70 13.14
C SER A 243 18.71 16.59 14.67
N VAL A 244 19.41 17.53 15.32
CA VAL A 244 19.44 17.65 16.80
C VAL A 244 18.03 17.66 17.41
N ASN A 245 17.06 18.29 16.75
CA ASN A 245 15.69 18.37 17.25
C ASN A 245 15.05 16.98 17.37
N ILE A 246 15.09 16.19 16.29
CA ILE A 246 14.53 14.83 16.28
C ILE A 246 15.33 13.93 17.26
N PHE A 247 16.66 14.08 17.35
CA PHE A 247 17.48 13.40 18.35
C PHE A 247 17.05 13.66 19.79
N ASN A 248 16.72 14.92 20.11
CA ASN A 248 16.27 15.30 21.45
C ASN A 248 14.80 14.94 21.71
N SER A 249 13.99 14.71 20.69
CA SER A 249 12.57 14.32 20.81
C SER A 249 12.33 12.85 20.46
N ASN A 250 12.13 12.55 19.18
CA ASN A 250 11.62 11.27 18.68
C ASN A 250 12.69 10.16 18.78
N LEU A 251 13.98 10.49 18.75
CA LEU A 251 15.09 9.54 18.90
C LEU A 251 15.72 9.57 20.31
N SER A 252 14.99 10.06 21.31
CA SER A 252 15.50 10.25 22.67
C SER A 252 15.67 8.97 23.48
N SER A 253 15.05 7.86 23.05
CA SER A 253 15.05 6.57 23.76
C SER A 253 16.48 6.08 24.07
N PRO A 254 16.80 5.71 25.33
CA PRO A 254 18.11 5.16 25.70
C PRO A 254 18.46 3.85 24.98
N ARG A 255 17.47 3.12 24.45
CA ARG A 255 17.68 1.91 23.64
C ARG A 255 18.61 2.16 22.45
N LEU A 256 18.61 3.39 21.95
CA LEU A 256 19.40 3.81 20.80
C LEU A 256 20.83 4.24 21.15
N ASP A 257 21.21 4.25 22.44
CA ASP A 257 22.54 4.68 22.89
C ASP A 257 23.68 3.75 22.44
N LYS A 258 23.35 2.52 21.99
CA LYS A 258 24.28 1.58 21.38
C LYS A 258 24.70 1.95 19.94
N TYR A 259 23.93 2.78 19.24
CA TYR A 259 24.21 3.15 17.86
C TYR A 259 25.03 4.44 17.78
N ASP A 260 25.96 4.46 16.83
CA ASP A 260 26.70 5.68 16.50
C ASP A 260 25.74 6.73 15.92
N ARG A 261 25.96 8.00 16.26
CA ARG A 261 25.09 9.11 15.81
C ARG A 261 25.82 10.03 14.84
N TRP A 262 25.14 10.31 13.74
CA TRP A 262 25.48 11.36 12.79
C TRP A 262 24.46 12.49 12.94
N VAL A 263 24.89 13.62 13.50
CA VAL A 263 23.99 14.69 13.94
C VAL A 263 24.05 15.86 12.96
N ALA A 264 22.90 16.36 12.50
CA ALA A 264 22.81 17.60 11.74
C ALA A 264 22.53 18.80 12.66
N SER A 265 23.43 19.79 12.65
CA SER A 265 23.28 21.07 13.36
C SER A 265 24.12 22.16 12.71
N TRP A 266 23.49 23.07 11.99
CA TRP A 266 24.21 24.07 11.19
C TRP A 266 24.39 25.41 11.90
N GLY A 267 25.49 26.10 11.58
CA GLY A 267 25.77 27.46 12.08
C GLY A 267 25.98 27.52 13.59
N LYS A 268 26.55 26.46 14.17
CA LYS A 268 26.88 26.35 15.59
C LYS A 268 28.36 26.05 15.75
N ASP A 269 28.98 26.54 16.82
CA ASP A 269 30.33 26.13 17.20
C ASP A 269 30.34 24.68 17.73
N VAL A 270 29.25 24.24 18.38
CA VAL A 270 29.04 22.86 18.84
C VAL A 270 27.55 22.53 18.74
N PRO A 271 27.16 21.31 18.31
CA PRO A 271 25.76 20.86 18.37
C PRO A 271 25.17 20.99 19.78
N ASN A 272 23.94 21.49 19.88
CA ASN A 272 23.20 21.48 21.15
C ASN A 272 22.62 20.08 21.44
N PHE A 273 23.51 19.12 21.66
CA PHE A 273 23.18 17.72 21.85
C PHE A 273 24.01 17.14 23.00
N ASN A 274 23.35 16.54 23.98
CA ASN A 274 23.96 16.13 25.25
C ASN A 274 24.41 14.67 25.29
N LYS A 275 24.20 13.91 24.21
CA LYS A 275 24.71 12.54 24.06
C LYS A 275 25.92 12.52 23.14
N ALA A 276 26.70 11.44 23.21
CA ALA A 276 27.81 11.23 22.30
C ALA A 276 27.33 11.11 20.85
N TYR A 277 28.06 11.76 19.94
CA TYR A 277 27.92 11.67 18.50
C TYR A 277 29.30 11.46 17.88
N THR A 278 29.33 10.86 16.71
CA THR A 278 30.59 10.47 16.03
C THR A 278 30.79 11.19 14.71
N ILE A 279 29.71 11.67 14.10
CA ILE A 279 29.73 12.52 12.91
C ILE A 279 28.81 13.71 13.16
N TRP A 280 29.22 14.87 12.68
CA TRP A 280 28.44 16.10 12.72
C TRP A 280 28.37 16.71 11.32
N GLN A 281 27.16 16.81 10.76
CA GLN A 281 26.90 17.64 9.59
C GLN A 281 26.78 19.09 10.05
N TYR A 282 27.84 19.87 9.83
CA TYR A 282 28.00 21.21 10.40
C TYR A 282 27.54 22.32 9.45
N ALA A 283 27.46 22.03 8.16
CA ALA A 283 27.04 22.97 7.13
C ALA A 283 26.67 22.23 5.84
N TYR A 284 26.18 23.00 4.88
CA TYR A 284 26.21 22.68 3.45
C TYR A 284 26.89 23.83 2.71
N GLY A 285 27.44 23.55 1.53
CA GLY A 285 28.13 24.58 0.75
C GLY A 285 28.65 24.08 -0.59
N THR A 286 29.47 24.89 -1.25
CA THR A 286 30.10 24.52 -2.53
C THR A 286 31.46 23.87 -2.31
N LEU A 287 31.73 22.76 -2.99
CA LEU A 287 33.02 22.09 -2.98
C LEU A 287 33.52 21.88 -4.41
N SER A 288 34.77 22.26 -4.70
CA SER A 288 35.37 22.00 -6.02
C SER A 288 35.33 20.50 -6.34
N GLY A 289 34.85 20.18 -7.54
CA GLY A 289 34.63 18.80 -7.97
C GLY A 289 33.21 18.27 -7.73
N VAL A 290 32.35 19.01 -7.01
CA VAL A 290 30.94 18.67 -6.81
C VAL A 290 30.05 19.73 -7.48
N ASN A 291 28.99 19.30 -8.16
CA ASN A 291 28.04 20.25 -8.74
C ASN A 291 27.05 20.72 -7.68
N GLY A 292 26.80 22.03 -7.63
CA GLY A 292 25.86 22.63 -6.69
C GLY A 292 26.35 22.54 -5.25
N ASN A 293 25.39 22.46 -4.32
CA ASN A 293 25.67 22.35 -2.90
C ASN A 293 25.88 20.89 -2.49
N VAL A 294 26.74 20.71 -1.50
CA VAL A 294 27.02 19.44 -0.84
C VAL A 294 27.05 19.62 0.67
N ASP A 295 26.61 18.60 1.39
CA ASP A 295 26.61 18.59 2.84
C ASP A 295 28.01 18.27 3.37
N LEU A 296 28.44 19.02 4.38
CA LEU A 296 29.80 19.01 4.92
C LEU A 296 29.80 18.42 6.33
N ASN A 297 30.73 17.49 6.56
CA ASN A 297 30.73 16.65 7.75
C ASN A 297 32.09 16.63 8.44
N TYR A 298 32.05 16.63 9.77
CA TYR A 298 33.17 16.28 10.63
C TYR A 298 32.95 14.91 11.24
N SER A 299 33.95 14.04 11.14
CA SER A 299 33.96 12.78 11.87
C SER A 299 34.99 12.83 12.99
N PHE A 300 34.54 12.49 14.19
CA PHE A 300 35.34 12.40 15.41
C PHE A 300 35.78 10.96 15.71
N LYS A 301 35.52 10.03 14.78
CA LYS A 301 35.84 8.60 14.89
C LYS A 301 36.37 8.10 13.55
N ASP A 302 37.58 7.54 13.56
CA ASP A 302 38.12 6.87 12.38
C ASP A 302 37.57 5.44 12.28
N TYR A 303 36.53 5.26 11.47
CA TYR A 303 35.92 3.96 11.25
C TYR A 303 36.79 3.01 10.41
N SER A 304 37.77 3.56 9.67
CA SER A 304 38.65 2.77 8.80
C SER A 304 39.73 2.00 9.58
N GLN A 305 40.03 2.42 10.81
CA GLN A 305 41.02 1.80 11.69
C GLN A 305 40.40 0.94 12.80
N ALA A 306 39.09 0.98 13.00
CA ALA A 306 38.36 0.30 14.07
C ALA A 306 38.18 -1.23 13.88
N GLY A 307 39.10 -1.89 13.16
CA GLY A 307 39.02 -3.30 12.75
C GLY A 307 38.61 -3.47 11.28
N THR A 308 39.04 -4.60 10.68
CA THR A 308 38.95 -4.94 9.25
C THR A 308 37.69 -4.39 8.60
N PRO A 309 37.79 -3.68 7.47
CA PRO A 309 36.61 -3.25 6.71
C PRO A 309 35.66 -4.41 6.61
N VAL A 310 34.41 -4.20 7.03
CA VAL A 310 33.53 -5.34 7.18
C VAL A 310 33.28 -5.88 5.79
N ASN A 311 33.68 -7.13 5.57
CA ASN A 311 33.35 -7.87 4.38
C ASN A 311 32.02 -8.52 4.74
N PRO A 312 30.89 -7.84 4.47
CA PRO A 312 29.59 -8.37 4.81
C PRO A 312 29.50 -9.69 4.05
N SER A 313 29.20 -10.78 4.77
CA SER A 313 28.77 -11.98 4.07
C SER A 313 27.64 -11.55 3.14
N THR A 314 27.71 -11.91 1.86
CA THR A 314 26.57 -11.85 0.94
C THR A 314 25.33 -12.21 1.77
N PRO A 315 24.30 -11.35 1.86
CA PRO A 315 23.22 -11.52 2.83
C PRO A 315 22.83 -12.98 2.81
N SER A 316 23.15 -13.71 3.89
CA SER A 316 22.83 -15.12 3.92
C SER A 316 21.32 -15.12 3.82
N THR A 317 20.82 -15.58 2.68
CA THR A 317 19.41 -15.90 2.49
C THR A 317 18.98 -16.56 3.79
N PRO A 318 18.05 -15.96 4.57
CA PRO A 318 17.75 -16.43 5.92
C PRO A 318 17.60 -17.94 5.85
N THR A 319 18.42 -18.66 6.63
CA THR A 319 18.62 -20.10 6.43
C THR A 319 17.32 -20.82 6.69
N LEU A 320 16.53 -21.00 5.64
CA LEU A 320 15.32 -21.78 5.67
C LEU A 320 15.77 -23.22 5.51
N THR A 321 15.78 -23.97 6.60
CA THR A 321 16.15 -25.39 6.57
C THR A 321 14.94 -26.23 6.89
N CYS A 322 14.90 -27.41 6.29
CA CYS A 322 13.83 -28.38 6.46
C CYS A 322 14.38 -29.57 7.24
N ASP A 323 13.59 -30.15 8.14
CA ASP A 323 13.95 -31.40 8.82
C ASP A 323 13.94 -32.63 7.90
N THR A 324 13.52 -32.44 6.65
CA THR A 324 13.51 -33.47 5.61
C THR A 324 14.12 -32.98 4.30
N SER A 325 14.95 -33.83 3.68
CA SER A 325 15.55 -33.60 2.36
C SER A 325 14.85 -34.38 1.25
N SER A 326 14.06 -35.40 1.61
CA SER A 326 13.12 -36.11 0.74
C SER A 326 12.16 -36.95 1.58
N TYR A 327 10.98 -37.25 1.06
CA TYR A 327 10.03 -38.14 1.73
C TYR A 327 9.35 -39.06 0.73
N THR A 328 9.36 -40.37 0.98
CA THR A 328 8.56 -41.34 0.21
C THR A 328 7.50 -41.91 1.14
N PHE A 329 6.23 -41.76 0.76
CA PHE A 329 5.15 -42.32 1.55
C PHE A 329 5.26 -43.85 1.59
N GLY A 330 5.07 -44.43 2.78
CA GLY A 330 4.95 -45.87 3.00
C GLY A 330 3.48 -46.28 3.04
N SER A 331 3.02 -46.85 4.15
CA SER A 331 1.60 -47.11 4.42
C SER A 331 0.84 -45.89 4.97
N ASN A 332 1.55 -44.81 5.30
CA ASN A 332 0.95 -43.60 5.88
C ASN A 332 0.36 -42.69 4.80
N ASP A 333 -0.74 -42.01 5.14
CA ASP A 333 -1.40 -41.04 4.26
C ASP A 333 -0.95 -39.59 4.50
N VAL A 334 -0.25 -39.34 5.59
CA VAL A 334 0.14 -38.00 6.04
C VAL A 334 1.56 -38.02 6.59
N TYR A 335 2.31 -36.96 6.30
CA TYR A 335 3.61 -36.68 6.90
C TYR A 335 3.71 -35.21 7.29
N TYR A 336 4.32 -34.95 8.44
CA TYR A 336 4.60 -33.60 8.91
C TYR A 336 6.08 -33.32 8.75
N TYR A 337 6.40 -32.16 8.18
CA TYR A 337 7.76 -31.65 8.10
C TYR A 337 7.83 -30.30 8.81
N LYS A 338 9.00 -30.02 9.37
CA LYS A 338 9.30 -28.78 10.07
C LYS A 338 10.28 -27.96 9.25
N VAL A 339 9.97 -26.68 9.17
CA VAL A 339 10.84 -25.66 8.60
C VAL A 339 11.39 -24.82 9.74
N PHE A 340 12.71 -24.82 9.89
CA PHE A 340 13.43 -24.00 10.85
C PHE A 340 13.65 -22.62 10.27
N THR A 341 13.19 -21.60 10.99
CA THR A 341 13.35 -20.20 10.61
C THR A 341 13.14 -19.31 11.83
N SER A 342 13.86 -18.19 11.90
CA SER A 342 13.61 -17.11 12.86
C SER A 342 12.49 -16.17 12.41
N SER A 343 11.91 -16.37 11.22
CA SER A 343 10.85 -15.51 10.69
C SER A 343 9.64 -15.50 11.62
N ALA A 344 9.19 -14.32 12.01
CA ALA A 344 7.97 -14.14 12.80
C ALA A 344 6.69 -14.37 11.96
N THR A 345 6.81 -14.21 10.64
CA THR A 345 5.73 -14.30 9.65
C THR A 345 5.68 -15.70 9.06
N GLN A 346 4.48 -16.26 8.92
CA GLN A 346 4.28 -17.61 8.41
C GLN A 346 4.77 -17.76 6.96
N PRO A 347 5.68 -18.71 6.67
CA PRO A 347 6.09 -19.05 5.32
C PRO A 347 4.95 -19.66 4.49
N THR A 348 5.04 -19.54 3.17
CA THR A 348 4.11 -20.19 2.23
C THR A 348 4.69 -21.52 1.76
N ALA A 349 3.88 -22.59 1.69
CA ALA A 349 4.31 -23.87 1.15
C ALA A 349 3.47 -24.26 -0.07
N THR A 350 4.14 -24.76 -1.10
CA THR A 350 3.53 -25.16 -2.38
C THR A 350 4.02 -26.55 -2.79
N SER A 351 3.21 -27.24 -3.59
CA SER A 351 3.58 -28.51 -4.23
C SER A 351 3.59 -28.32 -5.73
N SER A 352 4.65 -28.77 -6.41
CA SER A 352 4.72 -28.76 -7.87
C SER A 352 3.71 -29.71 -8.52
N ASN A 353 3.20 -30.69 -7.77
CA ASN A 353 2.16 -31.60 -8.21
C ASN A 353 1.19 -31.95 -7.06
N PRO A 354 0.20 -31.08 -6.77
CA PRO A 354 -0.76 -31.29 -5.69
C PRO A 354 -1.63 -32.55 -5.84
N SER A 355 -1.72 -33.11 -7.06
CA SER A 355 -2.45 -34.37 -7.33
C SER A 355 -1.69 -35.63 -6.92
N VAL A 356 -0.39 -35.52 -6.66
CA VAL A 356 0.46 -36.60 -6.14
C VAL A 356 0.71 -36.40 -4.64
N VAL A 357 1.15 -35.20 -4.27
CA VAL A 357 1.34 -34.80 -2.86
C VAL A 357 0.80 -33.39 -2.67
N SER A 358 -0.19 -33.21 -1.80
CA SER A 358 -0.67 -31.87 -1.43
C SER A 358 0.02 -31.36 -0.16
N VAL A 359 0.05 -30.05 0.04
CA VAL A 359 0.65 -29.41 1.22
C VAL A 359 -0.30 -28.42 1.86
N THR A 360 -0.34 -28.41 3.20
CA THR A 360 -1.14 -27.48 4.01
C THR A 360 -0.34 -27.00 5.21
N PHE A 361 -0.66 -25.80 5.70
CA PHE A 361 -0.09 -25.29 6.94
C PHE A 361 -0.59 -26.10 8.15
N GLY A 362 0.31 -26.44 9.06
CA GLY A 362 -0.01 -27.08 10.33
C GLY A 362 -0.09 -26.06 11.46
N LYS A 363 1.06 -25.67 12.01
CA LYS A 363 1.14 -24.74 13.16
C LYS A 363 2.50 -24.05 13.27
N LYS A 364 2.54 -22.93 14.01
CA LYS A 364 3.79 -22.31 14.48
C LYS A 364 4.37 -23.09 15.67
N VAL A 365 5.69 -23.21 15.74
CA VAL A 365 6.45 -23.79 16.86
C VAL A 365 7.56 -22.83 17.30
N SER A 366 8.23 -23.11 18.42
CA SER A 366 9.18 -22.17 19.06
C SER A 366 10.36 -21.77 18.19
N ASP A 367 10.76 -22.62 17.25
CA ASP A 367 11.93 -22.49 16.37
C ASP A 367 11.57 -22.66 14.89
N GLY A 368 10.30 -22.42 14.52
CA GLY A 368 9.87 -22.45 13.13
C GLY A 368 8.39 -22.78 12.92
N TYR A 369 8.10 -23.52 11.85
CA TYR A 369 6.74 -23.86 11.43
C TYR A 369 6.63 -25.33 11.01
N ILE A 370 5.49 -25.94 11.33
CA ILE A 370 5.14 -27.30 10.90
C ILE A 370 4.16 -27.21 9.74
N PHE A 371 4.45 -27.95 8.68
CA PHE A 371 3.59 -28.15 7.53
C PHE A 371 3.23 -29.63 7.41
N GLN A 372 2.11 -29.88 6.77
CA GLN A 372 1.58 -31.22 6.52
C GLN A 372 1.58 -31.50 5.03
N ILE A 373 2.14 -32.63 4.61
CA ILE A 373 1.96 -33.17 3.27
C ILE A 373 1.08 -34.42 3.30
N ASN A 374 0.24 -34.58 2.27
CA ASN A 374 -0.70 -35.70 2.17
C ASN A 374 -0.38 -36.55 0.94
N ASN A 375 -0.45 -37.87 1.10
CA ASN A 375 -0.32 -38.85 0.02
C ASN A 375 -1.60 -38.85 -0.82
N VAL A 376 -1.58 -38.29 -2.02
CA VAL A 376 -2.78 -38.12 -2.86
C VAL A 376 -2.80 -39.13 -4.01
N GLY A 377 -1.67 -39.35 -4.67
CA GLY A 377 -1.57 -40.25 -5.81
C GLY A 377 -0.17 -40.78 -6.04
N THR A 378 0.02 -41.54 -7.12
CA THR A 378 1.33 -42.12 -7.47
C THR A 378 2.19 -41.13 -8.26
N GLY A 379 3.46 -41.00 -7.88
CA GLY A 379 4.45 -40.17 -8.59
C GLY A 379 5.30 -39.33 -7.65
N THR A 380 5.92 -38.28 -8.19
CA THR A 380 6.77 -37.36 -7.42
C THR A 380 6.27 -35.92 -7.50
N ALA A 381 6.39 -35.18 -6.41
CA ALA A 381 6.17 -33.75 -6.31
C ALA A 381 7.36 -33.08 -5.61
N VAL A 382 7.65 -31.83 -5.93
CA VAL A 382 8.60 -30.99 -5.20
C VAL A 382 7.79 -30.11 -4.27
N ILE A 383 8.06 -30.22 -2.97
CA ILE A 383 7.46 -29.37 -1.94
C ILE A 383 8.41 -28.21 -1.70
N THR A 384 7.95 -26.98 -1.92
CA THR A 384 8.74 -25.76 -1.75
C THR A 384 8.10 -24.89 -0.68
N THR A 385 8.85 -24.55 0.36
CA THR A 385 8.45 -23.56 1.36
C THR A 385 9.26 -22.29 1.15
N THR A 386 8.59 -21.13 1.13
CA THR A 386 9.18 -19.82 0.86
C THR A 386 8.75 -18.82 1.92
N THR A 387 9.71 -18.17 2.57
CA THR A 387 9.48 -17.06 3.50
C THR A 387 9.13 -15.77 2.76
N VAL A 388 8.60 -14.78 3.48
CA VAL A 388 8.21 -13.48 2.91
C VAL A 388 9.37 -12.68 2.33
N ASP A 389 10.59 -12.92 2.80
CA ASP A 389 11.84 -12.33 2.32
C ASP A 389 12.49 -13.15 1.18
N GLY A 390 11.79 -14.16 0.65
CA GLY A 390 12.18 -14.89 -0.56
C GLY A 390 13.13 -16.07 -0.34
N ALA A 391 13.58 -16.35 0.90
CA ALA A 391 14.30 -17.59 1.17
C ALA A 391 13.40 -18.80 0.92
N SER A 392 13.93 -19.85 0.27
CA SER A 392 13.17 -21.05 -0.04
C SER A 392 13.94 -22.33 0.27
N VAL A 393 13.20 -23.36 0.66
CA VAL A 393 13.71 -24.73 0.84
C VAL A 393 12.76 -25.69 0.15
N SER A 394 13.33 -26.66 -0.55
CA SER A 394 12.56 -27.64 -1.30
C SER A 394 13.04 -29.05 -1.02
N PHE A 395 12.11 -30.01 -1.04
CA PHE A 395 12.43 -31.43 -1.03
C PHE A 395 11.49 -32.21 -1.95
N GLN A 396 11.96 -33.36 -2.44
CA GLN A 396 11.14 -34.26 -3.24
C GLN A 396 10.27 -35.13 -2.33
N ALA A 397 8.96 -35.15 -2.59
CA ALA A 397 8.01 -36.05 -1.97
C ALA A 397 7.46 -37.05 -3.01
N THR A 398 7.55 -38.34 -2.72
CA THR A 398 7.06 -39.43 -3.60
C THR A 398 5.78 -40.00 -3.02
N GLY A 399 4.67 -39.76 -3.70
CA GLY A 399 3.39 -40.38 -3.40
C GLY A 399 3.32 -41.79 -3.98
N ASN A 400 2.82 -42.73 -3.19
CA ASN A 400 2.63 -44.13 -3.59
C ASN A 400 1.18 -44.58 -3.42
N LYS A 401 0.27 -43.67 -3.04
CA LYS A 401 -1.13 -44.00 -2.87
C LYS A 401 -1.64 -44.47 -4.21
N SER A 402 -1.86 -45.79 -4.32
CA SER A 402 -2.54 -46.39 -5.45
C SER A 402 -3.83 -45.63 -5.62
N ILE A 403 -3.84 -44.78 -6.65
CA ILE A 403 -5.06 -44.22 -7.16
C ILE A 403 -5.78 -45.46 -7.66
N VAL A 404 -6.78 -45.92 -6.90
CA VAL A 404 -7.82 -46.76 -7.46
C VAL A 404 -8.13 -46.10 -8.80
N SER A 405 -7.89 -46.84 -9.89
CA SER A 405 -8.02 -46.40 -11.28
C SER A 405 -8.92 -45.19 -11.39
N LYS A 406 -8.39 -44.06 -11.89
CA LYS A 406 -9.07 -42.78 -12.22
C LYS A 406 -10.54 -42.86 -11.82
N PRO A 407 -11.04 -42.15 -10.78
CA PRO A 407 -12.46 -42.21 -10.52
C PRO A 407 -13.12 -41.86 -11.86
N PRO A 408 -13.93 -42.76 -12.47
CA PRO A 408 -14.87 -42.29 -13.46
C PRO A 408 -15.57 -41.10 -12.83
N LEU A 409 -16.00 -40.12 -13.63
CA LEU A 409 -16.92 -39.11 -13.13
C LEU A 409 -17.94 -39.85 -12.26
N ALA A 410 -17.96 -39.56 -10.97
CA ALA A 410 -18.70 -40.33 -10.00
C ALA A 410 -19.50 -39.36 -9.17
N CYS A 411 -20.77 -39.64 -9.02
CA CYS A 411 -21.67 -38.85 -8.20
C CYS A 411 -21.73 -39.51 -6.81
N ASP A 412 -21.76 -38.72 -5.74
CA ASP A 412 -22.16 -39.23 -4.41
C ASP A 412 -23.62 -39.70 -4.38
N THR A 413 -24.36 -39.46 -5.47
CA THR A 413 -25.76 -39.81 -5.68
C THR A 413 -25.94 -40.50 -7.03
N THR A 414 -26.02 -41.83 -7.04
CA THR A 414 -26.39 -42.61 -8.24
C THR A 414 -27.79 -43.20 -8.15
N SER A 415 -28.37 -43.23 -6.95
CA SER A 415 -29.75 -43.65 -6.73
C SER A 415 -30.73 -42.52 -7.04
N PRO A 416 -31.95 -42.83 -7.51
CA PRO A 416 -33.00 -41.82 -7.64
C PRO A 416 -33.20 -41.05 -6.33
N TYR A 417 -33.21 -39.73 -6.42
CA TYR A 417 -33.45 -38.84 -5.29
C TYR A 417 -34.87 -38.28 -5.33
N THR A 418 -35.69 -38.57 -4.33
CA THR A 418 -37.02 -37.96 -4.21
C THR A 418 -36.97 -36.92 -3.10
N PHE A 419 -37.32 -35.67 -3.42
CA PHE A 419 -37.36 -34.62 -2.41
C PHE A 419 -38.41 -34.94 -1.32
N GLY A 420 -38.02 -34.84 -0.06
CA GLY A 420 -38.96 -34.85 1.07
C GLY A 420 -39.51 -33.45 1.34
N SER A 421 -39.43 -33.01 2.60
CA SER A 421 -39.69 -31.62 3.02
C SER A 421 -38.60 -30.62 2.60
N ASN A 422 -37.44 -31.11 2.15
CA ASN A 422 -36.31 -30.27 1.75
C ASN A 422 -36.57 -29.56 0.41
N SER A 423 -36.20 -28.28 0.32
CA SER A 423 -36.31 -27.50 -0.92
C SER A 423 -35.05 -27.57 -1.81
N THR A 424 -33.94 -28.08 -1.27
CA THR A 424 -32.66 -28.19 -1.97
C THR A 424 -31.97 -29.49 -1.60
N TYR A 425 -31.17 -30.00 -2.52
CA TYR A 425 -30.28 -31.13 -2.30
C TYR A 425 -28.95 -30.85 -2.98
N TYR A 426 -27.86 -31.12 -2.26
CA TYR A 426 -26.52 -30.97 -2.79
C TYR A 426 -25.99 -32.35 -3.12
N TYR A 427 -25.46 -32.49 -4.31
CA TYR A 427 -24.73 -33.68 -4.72
C TYR A 427 -23.32 -33.28 -5.12
N LYS A 428 -22.39 -34.16 -4.86
CA LYS A 428 -20.97 -34.01 -5.16
C LYS A 428 -20.61 -34.89 -6.33
N VAL A 429 -19.87 -34.31 -7.25
CA VAL A 429 -19.23 -35.03 -8.34
C VAL A 429 -17.75 -35.12 -8.03
N PHE A 430 -17.29 -36.34 -7.80
CA PHE A 430 -15.88 -36.67 -7.60
C PHE A 430 -15.18 -36.70 -8.96
N THR A 431 -14.16 -35.87 -9.09
CA THR A 431 -13.31 -35.83 -10.28
C THR A 431 -12.01 -35.08 -9.95
N ASN A 432 -10.93 -35.51 -10.59
CA ASN A 432 -9.63 -34.82 -10.51
C ASN A 432 -9.48 -33.76 -11.61
N SER A 433 -10.50 -33.55 -12.46
CA SER A 433 -10.48 -32.54 -13.52
C SER A 433 -10.36 -31.13 -12.93
N ALA A 434 -9.38 -30.35 -13.42
CA ALA A 434 -9.29 -28.92 -13.10
C ALA A 434 -10.41 -28.10 -13.77
N THR A 435 -10.93 -28.60 -14.89
CA THR A 435 -12.06 -28.03 -15.62
C THR A 435 -13.37 -28.46 -14.98
N ARG A 436 -14.23 -27.49 -14.66
CA ARG A 436 -15.54 -27.71 -14.05
C ARG A 436 -16.45 -28.53 -14.99
N PRO A 437 -17.00 -29.67 -14.56
CA PRO A 437 -18.05 -30.38 -15.29
C PRO A 437 -19.32 -29.53 -15.46
N THR A 438 -20.10 -29.80 -16.51
CA THR A 438 -21.37 -29.12 -16.77
C THR A 438 -22.53 -30.00 -16.28
N ALA A 439 -23.40 -29.46 -15.43
CA ALA A 439 -24.61 -30.15 -14.97
C ALA A 439 -25.87 -29.58 -15.64
N THR A 440 -26.75 -30.45 -16.12
CA THR A 440 -28.03 -30.10 -16.75
C THR A 440 -29.17 -30.91 -16.14
N SER A 441 -30.38 -30.35 -16.20
CA SER A 441 -31.62 -31.04 -15.84
C SER A 441 -32.44 -31.25 -17.10
N SER A 442 -32.96 -32.46 -17.29
CA SER A 442 -33.88 -32.76 -18.40
C SER A 442 -35.23 -32.05 -18.26
N ASN A 443 -35.59 -31.58 -17.06
CA ASN A 443 -36.82 -30.82 -16.80
C ASN A 443 -36.62 -29.77 -15.69
N PRO A 444 -36.05 -28.59 -16.01
CA PRO A 444 -35.72 -27.56 -15.03
C PRO A 444 -36.90 -26.97 -14.25
N SER A 445 -38.15 -27.10 -14.76
CA SER A 445 -39.36 -26.64 -14.06
C SER A 445 -39.82 -27.59 -12.94
N VAL A 446 -39.29 -28.81 -12.89
CA VAL A 446 -39.52 -29.79 -11.82
C VAL A 446 -38.34 -29.82 -10.85
N VAL A 447 -37.13 -29.96 -11.39
CA VAL A 447 -35.87 -29.89 -10.62
C VAL A 447 -34.87 -29.05 -11.39
N SER A 448 -34.46 -27.91 -10.86
CA SER A 448 -33.38 -27.09 -11.45
C SER A 448 -32.03 -27.48 -10.87
N VAL A 449 -30.95 -27.23 -11.61
CA VAL A 449 -29.57 -27.50 -11.17
C VAL A 449 -28.71 -26.25 -11.31
N THR A 450 -27.89 -25.97 -10.30
CA THR A 450 -26.93 -24.87 -10.28
C THR A 450 -25.57 -25.34 -9.78
N PHE A 451 -24.51 -24.66 -10.21
CA PHE A 451 -23.17 -24.89 -9.68
C PHE A 451 -23.07 -24.30 -8.27
N GLY A 452 -22.61 -25.10 -7.30
CA GLY A 452 -22.35 -24.66 -5.94
C GLY A 452 -20.92 -24.13 -5.81
N LYS A 453 -19.96 -25.03 -5.62
CA LYS A 453 -18.55 -24.67 -5.42
C LYS A 453 -17.59 -25.78 -5.83
N LYS A 454 -16.32 -25.43 -6.05
CA LYS A 454 -15.22 -26.39 -6.13
C LYS A 454 -14.84 -26.85 -4.72
N VAL A 455 -14.54 -28.13 -4.55
CA VAL A 455 -14.02 -28.73 -3.31
C VAL A 455 -12.73 -29.51 -3.60
N SER A 456 -12.02 -29.96 -2.56
CA SER A 456 -10.68 -30.55 -2.67
C SER A 456 -10.59 -31.76 -3.60
N ASP A 457 -11.68 -32.50 -3.75
CA ASP A 457 -11.79 -33.78 -4.48
C ASP A 457 -12.95 -33.78 -5.50
N GLY A 458 -13.39 -32.60 -5.95
CA GLY A 458 -14.41 -32.50 -6.99
C GLY A 458 -15.21 -31.19 -6.99
N TYR A 459 -16.50 -31.29 -7.34
CA TYR A 459 -17.41 -30.16 -7.47
C TYR A 459 -18.74 -30.46 -6.79
N ILE A 460 -19.29 -29.48 -6.07
CA ILE A 460 -20.62 -29.55 -5.49
C ILE A 460 -21.60 -28.84 -6.42
N PHE A 461 -22.68 -29.54 -6.74
CA PHE A 461 -23.84 -29.01 -7.45
C PHE A 461 -25.05 -29.03 -6.54
N GLN A 462 -25.96 -28.09 -6.78
CA GLN A 462 -27.21 -27.96 -6.03
C GLN A 462 -28.36 -28.24 -6.98
N ILE A 463 -29.25 -29.14 -6.60
CA ILE A 463 -30.56 -29.27 -7.23
C ILE A 463 -31.64 -28.68 -6.32
N ASN A 464 -32.64 -28.06 -6.94
CA ASN A 464 -33.74 -27.41 -6.22
C ASN A 464 -35.05 -28.11 -6.52
N ASN A 465 -35.87 -28.32 -5.50
CA ASN A 465 -37.24 -28.81 -5.65
C ASN A 465 -38.10 -27.67 -6.19
N VAL A 466 -38.43 -27.69 -7.50
CA VAL A 466 -39.13 -26.58 -8.17
C VAL A 466 -40.62 -26.87 -8.33
N GLY A 467 -40.96 -28.08 -8.79
CA GLY A 467 -42.34 -28.50 -9.04
C GLY A 467 -42.53 -30.00 -8.83
N THR A 468 -43.71 -30.52 -9.17
CA THR A 468 -44.02 -31.95 -9.06
C THR A 468 -43.66 -32.70 -10.35
N GLY A 469 -43.02 -33.85 -10.23
CA GLY A 469 -42.65 -34.71 -11.37
C GLY A 469 -41.24 -35.29 -11.26
N THR A 470 -40.68 -35.76 -12.37
CA THR A 470 -39.32 -36.33 -12.42
C THR A 470 -38.43 -35.57 -13.42
N ALA A 471 -37.14 -35.49 -13.14
CA ALA A 471 -36.11 -34.96 -14.02
C ALA A 471 -34.85 -35.85 -13.94
N VAL A 472 -34.11 -35.98 -15.02
CA VAL A 472 -32.78 -36.62 -15.01
C VAL A 472 -31.74 -35.52 -14.90
N ILE A 473 -30.93 -35.58 -13.85
CA ILE A 473 -29.81 -34.67 -13.63
C ILE A 473 -28.58 -35.33 -14.23
N THR A 474 -27.94 -34.69 -15.21
CA THR A 474 -26.75 -35.21 -15.89
C THR A 474 -25.59 -34.26 -15.69
N THR A 475 -24.46 -34.76 -15.18
CA THR A 475 -23.20 -34.02 -15.13
C THR A 475 -22.22 -34.61 -16.14
N THR A 476 -21.63 -33.77 -16.98
CA THR A 476 -20.70 -34.17 -18.05
C THR A 476 -19.35 -33.48 -17.85
N ALA A 477 -18.27 -34.26 -17.82
CA ALA A 477 -16.90 -33.76 -17.75
C ALA A 477 -16.37 -33.31 -19.12
N ALA A 478 -15.24 -32.60 -19.11
CA ALA A 478 -14.60 -32.11 -20.33
C ALA A 478 -14.11 -33.23 -21.28
N ASP A 479 -13.85 -34.43 -20.75
CA ASP A 479 -13.47 -35.61 -21.53
C ASP A 479 -14.67 -36.39 -22.11
N GLY A 480 -15.89 -35.86 -21.95
CA GLY A 480 -17.13 -36.46 -22.44
C GLY A 480 -17.74 -37.52 -21.53
N SER A 481 -17.05 -37.93 -20.45
CA SER A 481 -17.65 -38.83 -19.45
C SER A 481 -18.82 -38.16 -18.73
N SER A 482 -19.87 -38.92 -18.40
CA SER A 482 -21.06 -38.38 -17.73
C SER A 482 -21.59 -39.29 -16.62
N VAL A 483 -22.24 -38.68 -15.63
CA VAL A 483 -23.04 -39.35 -14.60
C VAL A 483 -24.42 -38.74 -14.57
N SER A 484 -25.42 -39.57 -14.32
CA SER A 484 -26.79 -39.09 -14.15
C SER A 484 -27.52 -39.84 -13.05
N PHE A 485 -28.50 -39.16 -12.46
CA PHE A 485 -29.47 -39.76 -11.56
C PHE A 485 -30.84 -39.10 -11.76
N GLN A 486 -31.90 -39.84 -11.46
CA GLN A 486 -33.26 -39.30 -11.49
C GLN A 486 -33.52 -38.51 -10.21
N ALA A 487 -34.07 -37.31 -10.33
CA ALA A 487 -34.56 -36.51 -9.22
C ALA A 487 -36.08 -36.34 -9.35
N THR A 488 -36.84 -36.67 -8.30
CA THR A 488 -38.29 -36.51 -8.24
C THR A 488 -38.61 -35.28 -7.41
N GLY A 489 -39.09 -34.24 -8.08
CA GLY A 489 -39.63 -33.05 -7.44
C GLY A 489 -40.97 -33.36 -6.79
N THR A 490 -41.11 -32.97 -5.53
CA THR A 490 -42.31 -33.19 -4.68
C THR A 490 -42.89 -31.89 -4.18
N LYS A 491 -42.28 -30.75 -4.54
CA LYS A 491 -42.78 -29.43 -4.18
C LYS A 491 -44.11 -29.24 -4.89
N SER A 492 -45.16 -29.62 -4.17
CA SER A 492 -46.52 -29.21 -4.47
C SER A 492 -46.45 -27.71 -4.63
N THR A 493 -46.93 -27.19 -5.76
CA THR A 493 -47.00 -25.75 -6.06
C THR A 493 -48.00 -25.02 -5.14
N SER A 494 -48.27 -25.56 -3.96
CA SER A 494 -49.22 -25.09 -2.98
C SER A 494 -48.56 -24.98 -1.61
N THR A 495 -47.63 -24.03 -1.48
CA THR A 495 -47.47 -23.17 -0.28
C THR A 495 -46.34 -22.18 -0.57
N SER A 496 -46.60 -21.16 -1.40
CA SER A 496 -46.03 -19.87 -1.04
C SER A 496 -46.82 -19.43 0.19
N SER A 497 -46.13 -19.11 1.30
CA SER A 497 -46.79 -18.26 2.28
C SER A 497 -47.21 -17.00 1.53
N PRO A 498 -48.48 -16.57 1.59
CA PRO A 498 -48.92 -15.39 0.87
C PRO A 498 -48.01 -14.23 1.24
N LEU A 499 -47.52 -13.54 0.22
CA LEU A 499 -46.61 -12.41 0.39
C LEU A 499 -47.31 -11.42 1.33
N LYS A 500 -46.67 -10.98 2.42
CA LYS A 500 -47.36 -10.10 3.37
C LYS A 500 -47.48 -8.71 2.76
N CYS A 501 -48.69 -8.14 2.81
CA CYS A 501 -48.99 -6.77 2.42
C CYS A 501 -49.58 -6.04 3.63
N ASP A 502 -49.31 -4.74 3.79
CA ASP A 502 -50.01 -3.91 4.78
C ASP A 502 -51.46 -3.59 4.37
N THR A 503 -51.81 -3.86 3.12
CA THR A 503 -53.13 -3.66 2.52
C THR A 503 -53.72 -5.01 2.11
N THR A 504 -54.51 -5.61 3.01
CA THR A 504 -55.15 -6.93 2.79
C THR A 504 -56.66 -6.85 2.60
N ALA A 505 -57.28 -5.70 2.88
CA ALA A 505 -58.69 -5.45 2.63
C ALA A 505 -58.87 -4.71 1.28
N PRO A 506 -60.04 -4.84 0.61
CA PRO A 506 -60.37 -4.02 -0.55
C PRO A 506 -60.22 -2.52 -0.23
N TYR A 507 -59.56 -1.78 -1.11
CA TYR A 507 -59.35 -0.34 -0.99
C TYR A 507 -60.23 0.41 -1.99
N THR A 508 -61.13 1.26 -1.51
CA THR A 508 -61.92 2.14 -2.40
C THR A 508 -61.40 3.57 -2.25
N PHE A 509 -61.01 4.19 -3.37
CA PHE A 509 -60.54 5.57 -3.34
C PHE A 509 -61.68 6.51 -2.94
N GLY A 510 -61.46 7.33 -1.91
CA GLY A 510 -62.29 8.49 -1.60
C GLY A 510 -61.88 9.69 -2.44
N SER A 511 -61.61 10.83 -1.79
CA SER A 511 -61.06 12.04 -2.42
C SER A 511 -59.57 11.95 -2.78
N ASN A 512 -58.88 10.89 -2.34
CA ASN A 512 -57.45 10.71 -2.57
C ASN A 512 -57.15 10.37 -4.04
N SER A 513 -56.06 10.94 -4.57
CA SER A 513 -55.57 10.67 -5.93
C SER A 513 -54.63 9.46 -6.01
N SER A 514 -54.04 9.04 -4.90
CA SER A 514 -53.12 7.91 -4.79
C SER A 514 -53.15 7.26 -3.41
N TYR A 515 -52.69 6.02 -3.33
CA TYR A 515 -52.54 5.24 -2.10
C TYR A 515 -51.28 4.39 -2.19
N TYR A 516 -50.52 4.33 -1.09
CA TYR A 516 -49.30 3.55 -1.00
C TYR A 516 -49.55 2.29 -0.20
N TYR A 517 -49.03 1.17 -0.70
CA TYR A 517 -49.02 -0.10 0.02
C TYR A 517 -47.61 -0.67 0.05
N LYS A 518 -47.32 -1.42 1.11
CA LYS A 518 -46.03 -2.05 1.34
C LYS A 518 -46.16 -3.55 1.25
N VAL A 519 -45.17 -4.14 0.59
CA VAL A 519 -44.99 -5.59 0.49
C VAL A 519 -43.76 -5.99 1.29
N PHE A 520 -43.96 -6.85 2.28
CA PHE A 520 -42.92 -7.34 3.19
C PHE A 520 -42.21 -8.54 2.56
N THR A 521 -40.91 -8.40 2.32
CA THR A 521 -40.07 -9.47 1.76
C THR A 521 -38.60 -9.19 2.03
N THR A 522 -37.81 -10.24 2.23
CA THR A 522 -36.35 -10.19 2.31
C THR A 522 -35.69 -10.29 0.93
N SER A 523 -36.47 -10.40 -0.15
CA SER A 523 -35.96 -10.48 -1.52
C SER A 523 -35.04 -9.31 -1.84
N ALA A 524 -33.86 -9.60 -2.39
CA ALA A 524 -32.96 -8.58 -2.92
C ALA A 524 -33.50 -7.97 -4.23
N THR A 525 -34.30 -8.74 -4.96
CA THR A 525 -34.90 -8.39 -6.26
C THR A 525 -36.26 -7.74 -6.06
N GLN A 526 -36.52 -6.64 -6.76
CA GLN A 526 -37.78 -5.91 -6.69
C GLN A 526 -38.96 -6.77 -7.17
N PRO A 527 -40.05 -6.91 -6.38
CA PRO A 527 -41.28 -7.56 -6.82
C PRO A 527 -41.96 -6.82 -7.99
N THR A 528 -42.68 -7.55 -8.83
CA THR A 528 -43.48 -6.96 -9.92
C THR A 528 -44.92 -6.76 -9.47
N ALA A 529 -45.43 -5.53 -9.58
CA ALA A 529 -46.83 -5.20 -9.29
C ALA A 529 -47.61 -4.94 -10.59
N THR A 530 -48.80 -5.54 -10.72
CA THR A 530 -49.68 -5.39 -11.86
C THR A 530 -51.09 -5.01 -11.42
N SER A 531 -51.82 -4.33 -12.29
CA SER A 531 -53.25 -4.04 -12.12
C SER A 531 -54.04 -4.77 -13.19
N SER A 532 -55.10 -5.49 -12.81
CA SER A 532 -56.00 -6.13 -13.77
C SER A 532 -56.84 -5.13 -14.59
N ASN A 533 -56.93 -3.88 -14.13
CA ASN A 533 -57.65 -2.81 -14.83
C ASN A 533 -56.93 -1.47 -14.66
N PRO A 534 -55.82 -1.23 -15.39
CA PRO A 534 -55.00 -0.03 -15.25
C PRO A 534 -55.69 1.29 -15.59
N SER A 535 -56.80 1.25 -16.34
CA SER A 535 -57.59 2.44 -16.67
C SER A 535 -58.50 2.90 -15.53
N ALA A 536 -58.80 2.02 -14.57
CA ALA A 536 -59.48 2.38 -13.32
C ALA A 536 -58.47 2.67 -12.19
N VAL A 537 -57.50 1.78 -12.00
CA VAL A 537 -56.45 1.91 -10.98
C VAL A 537 -55.10 1.48 -11.58
N SER A 538 -54.15 2.40 -11.70
CA SER A 538 -52.78 2.05 -12.13
C SER A 538 -51.89 1.75 -10.94
N VAL A 539 -50.79 1.02 -11.16
CA VAL A 539 -49.80 0.69 -10.13
C VAL A 539 -48.40 1.04 -10.61
N THR A 540 -47.58 1.59 -9.71
CA THR A 540 -46.19 2.00 -9.98
C THR A 540 -45.30 1.63 -8.80
N PHE A 541 -44.02 1.38 -9.08
CA PHE A 541 -43.03 1.16 -8.03
C PHE A 541 -42.66 2.49 -7.37
N GLY A 542 -42.64 2.51 -6.04
CA GLY A 542 -42.19 3.66 -5.26
C GLY A 542 -40.71 3.56 -4.92
N LYS A 543 -40.38 2.76 -3.89
CA LYS A 543 -39.00 2.60 -3.40
C LYS A 543 -38.79 1.30 -2.62
N LYS A 544 -37.52 0.91 -2.47
CA LYS A 544 -37.11 -0.14 -1.51
C LYS A 544 -37.04 0.45 -0.10
N VAL A 545 -37.46 -0.32 0.90
CA VAL A 545 -37.33 -0.01 2.34
C VAL A 545 -36.63 -1.17 3.07
N SER A 546 -36.27 -0.99 4.33
CA SER A 546 -35.42 -1.93 5.09
C SER A 546 -35.98 -3.35 5.18
N ASP A 547 -37.29 -3.51 5.18
CA ASP A 547 -38.03 -4.76 5.35
C ASP A 547 -39.03 -5.05 4.21
N GLY A 548 -38.85 -4.40 3.05
CA GLY A 548 -39.71 -4.65 1.89
C GLY A 548 -39.66 -3.60 0.79
N TYR A 549 -40.77 -3.46 0.06
CA TYR A 549 -40.91 -2.56 -1.08
C TYR A 549 -42.23 -1.79 -0.99
N ILE A 550 -42.20 -0.50 -1.31
CA ILE A 550 -43.38 0.37 -1.37
C ILE A 550 -43.82 0.53 -2.82
N PHE A 551 -45.11 0.34 -3.06
CA PHE A 551 -45.78 0.57 -4.34
C PHE A 551 -46.87 1.62 -4.17
N GLN A 552 -47.19 2.31 -5.26
CA GLN A 552 -48.22 3.34 -5.32
C GLN A 552 -49.29 2.93 -6.32
N ILE A 553 -50.55 2.89 -5.87
CA ILE A 553 -51.71 2.83 -6.75
C ILE A 553 -52.31 4.23 -6.95
N ASN A 554 -52.81 4.51 -8.14
CA ASN A 554 -53.38 5.81 -8.48
C ASN A 554 -54.85 5.67 -8.89
N ASN A 555 -55.68 6.63 -8.47
CA ASN A 555 -57.09 6.73 -8.87
C ASN A 555 -57.15 7.29 -10.30
N VAL A 556 -57.30 6.42 -11.30
CA VAL A 556 -57.21 6.80 -12.73
C VAL A 556 -58.59 7.04 -13.33
N GLY A 557 -59.54 6.14 -13.06
CA GLY A 557 -60.89 6.16 -13.61
C GLY A 557 -61.87 5.41 -12.71
N THR A 558 -63.11 5.25 -13.16
CA THR A 558 -64.12 4.46 -12.44
C THR A 558 -63.97 2.96 -12.76
N GLY A 559 -64.01 2.12 -11.73
CA GLY A 559 -64.01 0.66 -11.88
C GLY A 559 -63.18 -0.06 -10.82
N THR A 560 -63.27 -1.39 -10.81
CA THR A 560 -62.49 -2.24 -9.91
C THR A 560 -61.27 -2.82 -10.64
N ALA A 561 -60.17 -2.95 -9.91
CA ALA A 561 -58.95 -3.62 -10.33
C ALA A 561 -58.47 -4.56 -9.22
N VAL A 562 -57.93 -5.71 -9.59
CA VAL A 562 -57.15 -6.55 -8.68
C VAL A 562 -55.69 -6.14 -8.83
N ILE A 563 -55.10 -5.64 -7.76
CA ILE A 563 -53.69 -5.29 -7.69
C ILE A 563 -52.94 -6.53 -7.21
N THR A 564 -52.01 -7.04 -8.01
CA THR A 564 -51.23 -8.25 -7.68
C THR A 564 -49.75 -7.90 -7.65
N THR A 565 -49.08 -8.19 -6.54
CA THR A 565 -47.61 -8.11 -6.45
C THR A 565 -47.01 -9.49 -6.35
N THR A 566 -46.02 -9.79 -7.18
CA THR A 566 -45.37 -11.10 -7.28
C THR A 566 -43.85 -10.96 -7.13
N THR A 567 -43.24 -11.72 -6.22
CA THR A 567 -41.78 -11.84 -6.08
C THR A 567 -41.20 -12.79 -7.13
N ALA A 568 -39.88 -12.74 -7.34
CA ALA A 568 -39.19 -13.58 -8.32
C ALA A 568 -39.34 -15.09 -8.07
N ASP A 569 -39.62 -15.48 -6.82
CA ASP A 569 -39.89 -16.87 -6.42
C ASP A 569 -41.36 -17.31 -6.65
N GLY A 570 -42.20 -16.44 -7.22
CA GLY A 570 -43.60 -16.69 -7.52
C GLY A 570 -44.57 -16.46 -6.37
N SER A 571 -44.11 -16.08 -5.18
CA SER A 571 -45.00 -15.69 -4.07
C SER A 571 -45.75 -14.40 -4.44
N SER A 572 -47.05 -14.36 -4.17
CA SER A 572 -47.85 -13.19 -4.52
C SER A 572 -48.82 -12.77 -3.42
N VAL A 573 -49.25 -11.52 -3.52
CA VAL A 573 -50.36 -10.96 -2.73
C VAL A 573 -51.21 -10.10 -3.63
N SER A 574 -52.51 -10.17 -3.43
CA SER A 574 -53.45 -9.35 -4.16
C SER A 574 -54.52 -8.76 -3.26
N PHE A 575 -54.93 -7.54 -3.59
CA PHE A 575 -56.12 -6.91 -3.00
C PHE A 575 -56.90 -6.18 -4.10
N GLN A 576 -58.20 -6.03 -3.89
CA GLN A 576 -59.05 -5.29 -4.80
C GLN A 576 -58.91 -3.79 -4.53
N ALA A 577 -58.74 -2.98 -5.57
CA ALA A 577 -58.79 -1.53 -5.50
C ALA A 577 -59.92 -0.99 -6.40
N THR A 578 -60.74 -0.08 -5.88
CA THR A 578 -61.84 0.53 -6.63
C THR A 578 -61.52 2.00 -6.90
N GLY A 579 -61.29 2.31 -8.17
CA GLY A 579 -61.16 3.67 -8.67
C GLY A 579 -62.52 4.35 -8.73
N THR A 580 -62.58 5.59 -8.24
CA THR A 580 -63.80 6.41 -8.12
C THR A 580 -63.68 7.73 -8.84
N LYS A 581 -62.49 8.03 -9.40
CA LYS A 581 -62.27 9.24 -10.18
C LYS A 581 -63.15 9.19 -11.41
N ALA A 582 -64.22 9.98 -11.41
CA ALA A 582 -65.05 10.20 -12.59
C ALA A 582 -64.10 10.48 -13.75
N SER A 583 -64.24 9.70 -14.83
CA SER A 583 -63.43 9.88 -16.02
C SER A 583 -63.51 11.35 -16.43
N SER A 584 -62.42 12.09 -16.21
CA SER A 584 -62.24 13.35 -16.90
C SER A 584 -62.11 12.96 -18.36
N GLY A 585 -63.24 12.97 -19.06
CA GLY A 585 -63.33 12.75 -20.48
C GLY A 585 -62.32 13.64 -21.16
N THR A 586 -61.22 13.06 -21.58
CA THR A 586 -60.40 13.61 -22.63
C THR A 586 -60.14 12.44 -23.55
N ALA A 587 -60.66 12.60 -24.76
CA ALA A 587 -60.67 11.62 -25.84
C ALA A 587 -59.29 10.93 -26.00
N PRO A 588 -59.23 9.72 -26.57
CA PRO A 588 -57.96 9.14 -26.99
C PRO A 588 -57.17 10.21 -27.74
N SER A 589 -55.99 10.53 -27.21
CA SER A 589 -55.10 11.50 -27.82
C SER A 589 -54.80 11.01 -29.23
N SER A 590 -55.30 11.73 -30.24
CA SER A 590 -54.97 11.48 -31.65
C SER A 590 -53.59 12.01 -32.03
N GLY A 591 -52.81 12.45 -31.02
CA GLY A 591 -51.48 13.00 -31.19
C GLY A 591 -50.36 11.98 -31.05
N SER A 592 -49.18 12.36 -31.54
CA SER A 592 -47.93 11.59 -31.46
C SER A 592 -46.80 12.44 -30.88
N LEU A 593 -45.67 11.82 -30.54
CA LEU A 593 -44.43 12.54 -30.24
C LEU A 593 -43.49 12.38 -31.43
N VAL A 594 -42.78 13.45 -31.77
CA VAL A 594 -41.63 13.40 -32.67
C VAL A 594 -40.38 13.57 -31.84
N CYS A 595 -39.44 12.62 -31.96
CA CYS A 595 -38.14 12.70 -31.33
C CYS A 595 -37.12 13.27 -32.33
N ASP A 596 -36.23 14.13 -31.86
CA ASP A 596 -35.14 14.70 -32.67
C ASP A 596 -34.12 13.65 -33.13
N THR A 597 -33.98 12.54 -32.40
CA THR A 597 -33.09 11.43 -32.76
C THR A 597 -33.79 10.09 -32.59
N THR A 598 -33.93 9.35 -33.70
CA THR A 598 -34.51 7.99 -33.69
C THR A 598 -33.54 6.91 -34.14
N TYR A 599 -32.40 7.30 -34.74
CA TYR A 599 -31.35 6.38 -35.13
C TYR A 599 -30.51 5.94 -33.92
N PRO A 600 -30.17 4.65 -33.81
CA PRO A 600 -29.30 4.19 -32.74
C PRO A 600 -27.95 4.90 -32.74
N PHE A 601 -27.42 5.19 -31.56
CA PHE A 601 -26.11 5.82 -31.41
C PHE A 601 -25.41 5.34 -30.13
N THR A 602 -24.13 5.71 -30.02
CA THR A 602 -23.27 5.29 -28.92
C THR A 602 -22.90 6.48 -28.04
N ILE A 603 -23.00 6.32 -26.72
CA ILE A 603 -22.42 7.24 -25.73
C ILE A 603 -21.39 6.49 -24.88
N LYS A 604 -20.40 7.23 -24.37
CA LYS A 604 -19.46 6.67 -23.39
C LYS A 604 -20.12 6.59 -22.01
N ARG A 605 -19.76 5.58 -21.21
CA ARG A 605 -20.17 5.49 -19.81
C ARG A 605 -19.83 6.79 -19.06
N GLY A 606 -20.78 7.30 -18.28
CA GLY A 606 -20.66 8.56 -17.55
C GLY A 606 -21.17 9.78 -18.33
N ASN A 607 -21.24 9.72 -19.67
CA ASN A 607 -21.73 10.83 -20.48
C ASN A 607 -23.26 10.89 -20.51
N VAL A 608 -23.78 12.09 -20.77
CA VAL A 608 -25.21 12.37 -20.90
C VAL A 608 -25.59 12.72 -22.33
N TYR A 609 -26.83 12.45 -22.69
CA TYR A 609 -27.45 12.92 -23.93
C TYR A 609 -28.86 13.45 -23.63
N THR A 610 -29.30 14.51 -24.31
CA THR A 610 -30.64 15.06 -24.13
C THR A 610 -31.45 14.94 -25.41
N PHE A 611 -32.53 14.16 -25.35
CA PHE A 611 -33.51 14.04 -26.42
C PHE A 611 -34.52 15.19 -26.35
N LEU A 612 -34.98 15.65 -27.51
CA LEU A 612 -36.10 16.56 -27.65
C LEU A 612 -37.32 15.80 -28.21
N PHE A 613 -38.40 15.77 -27.43
CA PHE A 613 -39.68 15.22 -27.84
C PHE A 613 -40.70 16.35 -28.04
N THR A 614 -41.15 16.52 -29.27
CA THR A 614 -42.14 17.53 -29.65
C THR A 614 -43.51 16.88 -29.87
N PRO A 615 -44.53 17.25 -29.09
CA PRO A 615 -45.92 16.88 -29.36
C PRO A 615 -46.41 17.28 -30.75
N LYS A 616 -47.15 16.38 -31.40
CA LYS A 616 -47.96 16.65 -32.59
C LYS A 616 -49.42 16.35 -32.27
N GLY A 617 -50.27 17.37 -32.32
CA GLY A 617 -51.66 17.28 -31.90
C GLY A 617 -51.82 17.30 -30.36
N THR A 618 -53.03 17.00 -29.90
CA THR A 618 -53.34 17.00 -28.46
C THR A 618 -52.81 15.71 -27.83
N VAL A 619 -51.66 15.81 -27.17
CA VAL A 619 -51.11 14.73 -26.33
C VAL A 619 -51.36 15.09 -24.86
N GLY A 620 -51.82 14.12 -24.06
CA GLY A 620 -51.75 14.25 -22.61
C GLY A 620 -50.29 14.26 -22.14
N THR A 621 -50.03 14.47 -20.84
CA THR A 621 -48.64 14.49 -20.31
C THR A 621 -47.94 13.13 -20.53
N PRO A 622 -46.93 13.05 -21.42
CA PRO A 622 -46.25 11.81 -21.73
C PRO A 622 -45.32 11.37 -20.60
N GLN A 623 -45.08 10.06 -20.50
CA GLN A 623 -44.11 9.45 -19.60
C GLN A 623 -42.89 8.98 -20.39
N PHE A 624 -41.70 9.04 -19.79
CA PHE A 624 -40.44 8.65 -20.44
C PHE A 624 -39.69 7.63 -19.60
N THR A 625 -39.19 6.56 -20.22
CA THR A 625 -38.46 5.49 -19.54
C THR A 625 -37.30 4.97 -20.38
N THR A 626 -36.42 4.19 -19.75
CA THR A 626 -35.32 3.45 -20.41
C THR A 626 -35.55 1.95 -20.22
N GLY A 627 -35.15 1.13 -21.19
CA GLY A 627 -35.40 -0.31 -21.17
C GLY A 627 -34.62 -1.09 -20.10
N ASN A 628 -33.35 -0.75 -19.88
CA ASN A 628 -32.47 -1.35 -18.89
C ASN A 628 -31.73 -0.26 -18.10
N SER A 629 -32.18 -0.02 -16.87
CA SER A 629 -31.63 1.00 -15.98
C SER A 629 -30.21 0.72 -15.48
N ASN A 630 -29.69 -0.50 -15.66
CA ASN A 630 -28.28 -0.80 -15.38
C ASN A 630 -27.34 -0.34 -16.51
N VAL A 631 -27.88 -0.01 -17.69
CA VAL A 631 -27.13 0.47 -18.86
C VAL A 631 -27.32 1.98 -19.02
N LEU A 632 -28.57 2.45 -19.01
CA LEU A 632 -28.94 3.84 -19.25
C LEU A 632 -30.02 4.28 -18.25
N ILE A 633 -29.86 5.43 -17.62
CA ILE A 633 -30.87 6.00 -16.70
C ILE A 633 -31.37 7.36 -17.20
N THR A 634 -32.58 7.74 -16.78
CA THR A 634 -33.07 9.11 -16.93
C THR A 634 -32.39 10.02 -15.91
N ALA A 635 -31.67 11.04 -16.37
CA ALA A 635 -30.95 12.00 -15.54
C ALA A 635 -31.69 13.35 -15.38
N GLY A 636 -32.68 13.64 -16.23
CA GLY A 636 -33.52 14.82 -16.08
C GLY A 636 -34.64 14.90 -17.11
N LEU A 637 -35.72 15.59 -16.77
CA LEU A 637 -36.84 15.89 -17.69
C LEU A 637 -37.26 17.35 -17.50
N LYS A 638 -37.30 18.12 -18.58
CA LYS A 638 -37.74 19.53 -18.56
C LYS A 638 -38.74 19.81 -19.67
N LEU A 639 -39.84 20.48 -19.35
CA LEU A 639 -40.76 21.03 -20.36
C LEU A 639 -40.29 22.45 -20.74
N ARG A 640 -40.01 22.69 -22.02
CA ARG A 640 -39.60 24.00 -22.53
C ARG A 640 -40.35 24.29 -23.83
N ASN A 641 -41.07 25.41 -23.88
CA ASN A 641 -41.84 25.85 -25.05
C ASN A 641 -42.74 24.75 -25.64
N GLY A 642 -43.40 23.96 -24.77
CA GLY A 642 -44.30 22.88 -25.18
C GLY A 642 -43.62 21.58 -25.63
N SER A 643 -42.28 21.51 -25.65
CA SER A 643 -41.52 20.28 -25.94
C SER A 643 -40.80 19.74 -24.71
N TYR A 644 -40.62 18.43 -24.65
CA TYR A 644 -39.98 17.72 -23.53
C TYR A 644 -38.51 17.44 -23.84
N LEU A 645 -37.63 17.92 -22.98
CA LEU A 645 -36.20 17.65 -22.99
C LEU A 645 -35.89 16.53 -21.99
N LEU A 646 -35.63 15.32 -22.48
CA LEU A 646 -35.28 14.16 -21.68
C LEU A 646 -33.77 13.95 -21.70
N THR A 647 -33.10 14.19 -20.58
CA THR A 647 -31.68 13.88 -20.39
C THR A 647 -31.51 12.46 -19.88
N VAL A 648 -30.67 11.67 -20.54
CA VAL A 648 -30.27 10.32 -20.14
C VAL A 648 -28.77 10.26 -19.85
N LYS A 649 -28.33 9.28 -19.05
CA LYS A 649 -26.93 9.05 -18.69
C LYS A 649 -26.55 7.58 -18.84
N GLY A 650 -25.43 7.30 -19.50
CA GLY A 650 -24.86 5.95 -19.56
C GLY A 650 -24.23 5.56 -18.22
N VAL A 651 -24.65 4.45 -17.61
CA VAL A 651 -24.20 4.01 -16.28
C VAL A 651 -23.56 2.62 -16.27
N GLY A 652 -23.81 1.80 -17.30
CA GLY A 652 -23.18 0.49 -17.50
C GLY A 652 -23.09 0.15 -18.98
N THR A 653 -22.24 -0.82 -19.33
CA THR A 653 -22.01 -1.23 -20.72
C THR A 653 -23.18 -2.07 -21.25
N GLY A 654 -23.66 -1.78 -22.46
CA GLY A 654 -24.76 -2.53 -23.09
C GLY A 654 -25.60 -1.69 -24.05
N SER A 655 -26.71 -2.23 -24.52
CA SER A 655 -27.66 -1.55 -25.42
C SER A 655 -29.05 -1.53 -24.80
N THR A 656 -29.75 -0.39 -24.86
CA THR A 656 -31.12 -0.28 -24.36
C THR A 656 -31.94 0.80 -25.07
N GLY A 657 -33.26 0.60 -25.17
CA GLY A 657 -34.20 1.56 -25.74
C GLY A 657 -34.54 2.73 -24.82
N VAL A 658 -34.98 3.83 -25.43
CA VAL A 658 -35.58 5.02 -24.79
C VAL A 658 -37.03 5.10 -25.25
N TYR A 659 -37.96 5.03 -24.29
CA TYR A 659 -39.39 4.91 -24.54
C TYR A 659 -40.13 6.16 -24.11
N ALA A 660 -41.21 6.47 -24.84
CA ALA A 660 -42.20 7.44 -24.41
C ALA A 660 -43.62 6.87 -24.52
N THR A 661 -44.47 7.19 -23.55
CA THR A 661 -45.85 6.72 -23.46
C THR A 661 -46.79 7.91 -23.35
N ILE A 662 -47.66 8.08 -24.34
CA ILE A 662 -48.74 9.07 -24.29
C ILE A 662 -49.92 8.45 -23.52
N PRO A 663 -50.62 9.20 -22.65
CA PRO A 663 -51.80 8.68 -21.95
C PRO A 663 -52.84 8.07 -22.90
N GLY A 664 -53.20 6.82 -22.63
CA GLY A 664 -54.14 6.05 -23.44
C GLY A 664 -53.52 5.30 -24.64
N GLN A 665 -52.19 5.40 -24.85
CA GLN A 665 -51.47 4.69 -25.92
C GLN A 665 -50.42 3.72 -25.33
N ALA A 666 -49.99 2.74 -26.12
CA ALA A 666 -48.90 1.84 -25.77
C ALA A 666 -47.54 2.59 -25.78
N PRO A 667 -46.55 2.18 -24.95
CA PRO A 667 -45.20 2.75 -25.00
C PRO A 667 -44.55 2.53 -26.37
N ILE A 668 -43.92 3.57 -26.92
CA ILE A 668 -43.18 3.51 -28.18
C ILE A 668 -41.68 3.64 -27.88
N ASN A 669 -40.86 2.75 -28.45
CA ASN A 669 -39.40 2.88 -28.44
C ASN A 669 -38.97 3.88 -29.53
N TYR A 670 -38.37 4.99 -29.13
CA TYR A 670 -37.96 6.03 -30.08
C TYR A 670 -36.51 5.91 -30.53
N CYS A 671 -35.62 5.41 -29.68
CA CYS A 671 -34.19 5.28 -30.00
C CYS A 671 -33.54 4.18 -29.17
N THR A 672 -32.58 3.46 -29.74
CA THR A 672 -31.71 2.53 -29.00
C THR A 672 -30.35 3.16 -28.74
N VAL A 673 -29.89 3.19 -27.49
CA VAL A 673 -28.61 3.78 -27.11
C VAL A 673 -27.65 2.67 -26.69
N ASN A 674 -26.48 2.63 -27.32
CA ASN A 674 -25.36 1.79 -26.92
C ASN A 674 -24.47 2.56 -25.94
N VAL A 675 -24.12 1.95 -24.81
CA VAL A 675 -23.21 2.53 -23.83
C VAL A 675 -21.94 1.70 -23.82
N GLN A 676 -20.80 2.35 -24.11
CA GLN A 676 -19.46 1.74 -24.13
C GLN A 676 -18.56 2.33 -23.05
#